data_AF-A0A5P6P286-F1
#
_entry.id   AF-A0A5P6P286-F1
#
_cell.length_a   1.000
_cell.length_b   1.000
_cell.length_c   1.000
_cell.angle_alpha   90.00
_cell.angle_beta   90.00
_cell.angle_gamma   90.00
#
_symmetry.space_group_name_H-M   'P 1'
#
loop_
_entity.id
_entity.type
_entity.pdbx_description
1 polymer ?
#
loop_
_entity_poly.entity_id
_entity_poly.type
_entity_poly.pdbx_seq_one_letter_code
_entity_poly.pdbx_strand_id
1 'polypeptide(L)'
;MQAMAKAASKPKKLPAKSKPSAKAKAAPAARKALSKTAPKPVAKAVAKPAAKPAAKAVTRPVAPKGAAKPAPKKAAPAKAAPATAKAGKWVFTFGDGKAEGRTEMRDLLGGKGANLAEMANLGLPVPPGFTLPTSVCTYFYAHDKSYPKELQSQVEKALDHVGKLTGKIFGDTKNPLLVSVRSGARASMPGMMDTVLNLGLNDQTVEALSELSGDRRFAYDSYRRFITMYSDVVLGFEHHHFEEILDTFKDSQGYTLDTDLSAEDWVDLVGKYKDAVARETGKDFPQDPHDQLWGAIGAVFSSWMNARAVTYRKLHDIPESWGTAVNVQAMVFGNMGETSATGVAFTRNPSTGESKLYGEFLINAQGEDVVAGIRTPQDITEEARRESGSDKASMEAAMPEAFKELTRIYTLLEKHYRDMQDMEFTVEQGKLWMLQTRGGKRTAKAALRIAVELANEGLITKKEAVMRIDPASLDQLLHPTIDPNAKRDVIATGLPASPGAASGEIVFSSDEAAKLQADGRKVILVRIETSPEDIHGMHAAEGILTTRGGMTSHAAVVARGMGKPCVSGCGTIRVDYGRGTMSIGSRSFKTGDVITIDGSLGQVLAGRMPMIEPELSGEFGTLMKWADQVRKIGVRVNGDTPDDARTAIKFGAEGIGLCRTEHMFFEETRIRTVREMILSEDEQSRRAALAKLLPMQRADFVELFEIMKGLPVTVRLLDPPLHEFLPHTHAEVEEVARAMNTDPRRLADRARELSEFNPMLGFRGCRIAIAYPEIAEMQARAIFEAAVEAEKRTGKAVGLEVMVPLIATKMELDLVKARIDATAKAVMRETGTKIAYQVGTMIELPRACLLAAEIAESAEFFSFGTNDLTQTTYGISRDDAASFLGTYVSKGILPIDPFVALDQEGVGELVKIGVARGRKTRPKLKVGICGEHGGDPASVAFCHNIGLDYVSCSPYRVPIARLAAAQAALGKAVASQA
;
A
#
# COMPACT_ATOMS: atom_id res chain seq x y z
N MET A 1 43.92 -8.24 40.67
CA MET A 1 45.09 -8.95 41.23
C MET A 1 45.93 -9.50 40.07
N GLN A 2 47.26 -9.41 40.17
CA GLN A 2 48.35 -10.16 39.49
C GLN A 2 48.06 -10.81 38.11
N ALA A 3 48.66 -10.35 36.99
CA ALA A 3 50.04 -10.64 36.48
C ALA A 3 50.12 -12.00 35.73
N MET A 4 50.91 -12.29 34.67
CA MET A 4 52.03 -11.68 33.89
C MET A 4 51.80 -12.03 32.38
N ALA A 5 52.16 -11.29 31.32
CA ALA A 5 53.38 -10.60 30.85
C ALA A 5 54.37 -11.43 30.00
N LYS A 6 54.62 -10.95 28.75
CA LYS A 6 55.75 -11.27 27.81
C LYS A 6 55.72 -12.68 27.15
N ALA A 7 56.37 -12.95 26.01
CA ALA A 7 57.42 -12.23 25.27
C ALA A 7 57.32 -12.38 23.73
N ALA A 8 58.15 -11.64 22.98
CA ALA A 8 58.26 -11.69 21.51
C ALA A 8 59.70 -12.03 21.05
N SER A 9 59.86 -12.66 19.87
CA SER A 9 61.11 -12.62 19.09
C SER A 9 60.94 -13.04 17.61
N LYS A 10 61.86 -12.56 16.75
CA LYS A 10 61.97 -12.74 15.28
C LYS A 10 63.12 -13.77 14.97
N PRO A 11 63.74 -13.84 13.75
CA PRO A 11 63.27 -14.19 12.38
C PRO A 11 64.19 -15.23 11.62
N LYS A 12 63.88 -15.55 10.34
CA LYS A 12 64.77 -15.69 9.12
C LYS A 12 64.74 -16.98 8.25
N LYS A 13 64.67 -16.72 6.92
CA LYS A 13 65.37 -17.35 5.75
C LYS A 13 64.96 -18.72 5.14
N LEU A 14 64.37 -18.65 3.93
CA LEU A 14 64.84 -19.11 2.59
C LEU A 14 65.77 -20.33 2.43
N PRO A 15 65.54 -21.18 1.38
CA PRO A 15 66.20 -21.02 0.05
C PRO A 15 65.20 -21.16 -1.14
N ALA A 16 65.31 -20.49 -2.31
CA ALA A 16 66.30 -20.57 -3.41
C ALA A 16 66.40 -21.99 -4.05
N LYS A 17 66.29 -22.24 -5.37
CA LYS A 17 66.51 -21.44 -6.60
C LYS A 17 65.25 -21.53 -7.53
N SER A 18 65.17 -21.31 -8.85
CA SER A 18 66.12 -21.03 -9.95
C SER A 18 65.48 -20.30 -11.18
N LYS A 19 66.31 -20.06 -12.22
CA LYS A 19 66.10 -19.64 -13.65
C LYS A 19 67.38 -20.14 -14.40
N PRO A 20 67.70 -19.87 -15.70
CA PRO A 20 67.04 -19.12 -16.82
C PRO A 20 66.96 -19.94 -18.16
N SER A 21 66.43 -19.49 -19.30
CA SER A 21 66.95 -18.50 -20.29
C SER A 21 66.24 -18.77 -21.66
N ALA A 22 66.33 -18.03 -22.77
CA ALA A 22 66.37 -16.61 -23.12
C ALA A 22 66.52 -16.48 -24.67
N LYS A 23 65.75 -15.58 -25.34
CA LYS A 23 66.05 -14.92 -26.65
C LYS A 23 66.05 -15.78 -27.96
N ALA A 24 65.80 -15.25 -29.18
CA ALA A 24 65.36 -13.92 -29.67
C ALA A 24 64.83 -13.92 -31.14
N LYS A 25 64.10 -12.85 -31.51
CA LYS A 25 63.94 -12.16 -32.83
C LYS A 25 63.91 -12.95 -34.17
N ALA A 26 62.85 -12.75 -34.98
CA ALA A 26 62.85 -11.99 -36.27
C ALA A 26 61.55 -12.20 -37.12
N ALA A 27 61.23 -11.24 -38.00
CA ALA A 27 60.21 -11.30 -39.08
C ALA A 27 60.94 -11.33 -40.47
N PRO A 28 60.33 -11.36 -41.69
CA PRO A 28 58.94 -11.00 -42.09
C PRO A 28 58.31 -11.76 -43.32
N ALA A 29 57.18 -11.22 -43.84
CA ALA A 29 56.68 -11.28 -45.25
C ALA A 29 56.05 -12.59 -45.83
N ALA A 30 55.12 -12.59 -46.83
CA ALA A 30 54.18 -11.57 -47.36
C ALA A 30 53.17 -12.10 -48.44
N ARG A 31 51.97 -11.49 -48.54
CA ARG A 31 51.06 -11.30 -49.74
C ARG A 31 50.40 -12.55 -50.39
N LYS A 32 49.26 -12.48 -51.12
CA LYS A 32 48.53 -11.42 -51.89
C LYS A 32 47.00 -11.44 -51.57
N ALA A 33 46.28 -10.31 -51.41
CA ALA A 33 45.63 -9.38 -52.40
C ALA A 33 44.32 -9.96 -53.02
N LEU A 34 43.16 -9.28 -53.08
CA LEU A 34 42.75 -7.96 -53.64
C LEU A 34 41.42 -7.48 -52.99
N SER A 35 40.84 -6.27 -53.14
CA SER A 35 41.33 -4.89 -53.40
C SER A 35 40.16 -3.87 -53.27
N LYS A 36 40.40 -2.68 -52.65
CA LYS A 36 39.85 -1.30 -52.91
C LYS A 36 38.34 -1.13 -53.26
N THR A 37 37.59 -0.14 -52.76
CA THR A 37 37.86 1.32 -52.65
C THR A 37 37.00 2.02 -51.57
N ALA A 38 37.46 3.18 -51.08
CA ALA A 38 36.67 4.13 -50.27
C ALA A 38 36.20 5.35 -51.10
N PRO A 39 35.33 6.21 -50.55
CA PRO A 39 35.52 7.65 -50.72
C PRO A 39 35.46 8.47 -49.40
N LYS A 40 35.90 9.73 -49.52
CA LYS A 40 36.10 10.74 -48.45
C LYS A 40 34.87 11.66 -48.23
N PRO A 41 34.83 12.44 -47.13
CA PRO A 41 33.75 13.40 -46.85
C PRO A 41 33.92 14.75 -47.58
N VAL A 42 32.82 15.50 -47.72
CA VAL A 42 32.78 16.88 -48.25
C VAL A 42 31.88 17.76 -47.38
N ALA A 43 32.18 19.06 -47.30
CA ALA A 43 31.61 20.00 -46.33
C ALA A 43 30.55 20.98 -46.89
N LYS A 44 29.85 21.63 -45.95
CA LYS A 44 29.05 22.88 -46.01
C LYS A 44 28.86 23.59 -47.37
N ALA A 45 27.59 23.93 -47.66
CA ALA A 45 27.21 25.17 -48.36
C ALA A 45 25.88 25.72 -47.80
N VAL A 46 25.62 27.02 -48.02
CA VAL A 46 24.55 27.82 -47.38
C VAL A 46 23.51 28.26 -48.42
N ALA A 47 22.23 28.35 -48.03
CA ALA A 47 21.22 29.15 -48.74
C ALA A 47 20.19 29.77 -47.78
N LYS A 48 19.76 31.01 -48.06
CA LYS A 48 18.75 31.79 -47.31
C LYS A 48 17.44 31.93 -48.15
N PRO A 49 16.32 32.44 -47.58
CA PRO A 49 14.96 32.09 -48.03
C PRO A 49 14.24 33.10 -48.94
N ALA A 50 13.16 32.62 -49.57
CA ALA A 50 12.06 33.36 -50.18
C ALA A 50 10.81 32.42 -50.25
N ALA A 51 9.54 32.82 -50.29
CA ALA A 51 8.82 34.04 -49.90
C ALA A 51 7.32 33.68 -49.68
N LYS A 52 6.50 34.58 -49.10
CA LYS A 52 5.05 34.36 -48.85
C LYS A 52 4.21 34.34 -50.15
N PRO A 53 3.01 33.71 -50.13
CA PRO A 53 1.75 34.48 -50.00
C PRO A 53 0.85 33.92 -48.88
N ALA A 54 0.22 34.71 -48.00
CA ALA A 54 -0.87 35.70 -48.18
C ALA A 54 -2.29 35.07 -48.14
N ALA A 55 -3.24 35.73 -47.47
CA ALA A 55 -4.42 35.09 -46.86
C ALA A 55 -5.78 35.47 -47.48
N LYS A 56 -6.82 34.67 -47.16
CA LYS A 56 -8.28 34.97 -47.04
C LYS A 56 -8.94 33.71 -46.43
N ALA A 57 -9.55 33.72 -45.24
CA ALA A 57 -10.86 34.30 -44.86
C ALA A 57 -12.07 33.67 -45.57
N VAL A 58 -13.03 33.07 -44.82
CA VAL A 58 -14.50 33.09 -45.03
C VAL A 58 -15.28 32.28 -43.96
N THR A 59 -16.13 33.00 -43.20
CA THR A 59 -17.42 32.68 -42.52
C THR A 59 -17.71 31.40 -41.69
N ARG A 60 -18.33 31.64 -40.52
CA ARG A 60 -19.19 30.69 -39.76
C ARG A 60 -20.55 30.44 -40.48
N PRO A 61 -21.17 29.25 -40.34
CA PRO A 61 -22.62 29.07 -40.47
C PRO A 61 -23.37 29.30 -39.16
N VAL A 62 -24.67 29.60 -39.27
CA VAL A 62 -25.60 29.88 -38.16
C VAL A 62 -26.52 28.68 -37.89
N ALA A 63 -26.95 28.50 -36.64
CA ALA A 63 -27.84 27.40 -36.23
C ALA A 63 -29.34 27.68 -36.54
N PRO A 64 -30.16 26.63 -36.77
CA PRO A 64 -31.62 26.76 -36.82
C PRO A 64 -32.24 26.73 -35.41
N LYS A 65 -33.37 27.42 -35.25
CA LYS A 65 -34.19 27.42 -34.02
C LYS A 65 -35.35 26.41 -34.13
N GLY A 66 -35.76 25.84 -32.98
CA GLY A 66 -37.20 25.58 -32.73
C GLY A 66 -37.59 24.24 -32.10
N ALA A 67 -37.77 24.22 -30.78
CA ALA A 67 -38.85 23.52 -30.05
C ALA A 67 -38.77 23.88 -28.55
N ALA A 68 -39.90 23.97 -27.84
CA ALA A 68 -39.95 24.41 -26.45
C ALA A 68 -40.81 23.49 -25.55
N LYS A 69 -40.31 23.16 -24.35
CA LYS A 69 -41.00 22.73 -23.09
C LYS A 69 -39.98 22.04 -22.16
N PRO A 70 -40.26 21.89 -20.85
CA PRO A 70 -40.63 22.90 -19.85
C PRO A 70 -39.56 23.01 -18.73
N ALA A 71 -39.70 23.96 -17.80
CA ALA A 71 -38.67 24.23 -16.78
C ALA A 71 -38.53 23.14 -15.69
N PRO A 72 -37.30 22.68 -15.36
CA PRO A 72 -37.04 21.88 -14.17
C PRO A 72 -36.79 22.75 -12.92
N LYS A 73 -37.06 22.16 -11.75
CA LYS A 73 -37.01 22.80 -10.42
C LYS A 73 -35.60 23.29 -10.03
N LYS A 74 -35.53 24.33 -9.19
CA LYS A 74 -34.27 24.86 -8.61
C LYS A 74 -33.40 23.73 -8.04
N ALA A 75 -32.19 23.59 -8.56
CA ALA A 75 -31.16 22.74 -7.97
C ALA A 75 -30.61 23.39 -6.69
N ALA A 76 -30.13 22.56 -5.76
CA ALA A 76 -29.38 23.00 -4.58
C ALA A 76 -28.08 23.73 -4.98
N PRO A 77 -27.54 24.65 -4.15
CA PRO A 77 -26.35 25.42 -4.51
C PRO A 77 -25.14 24.51 -4.78
N ALA A 78 -24.44 24.80 -5.86
CA ALA A 78 -23.23 24.07 -6.26
C ALA A 78 -22.12 24.22 -5.21
N LYS A 79 -21.26 23.20 -5.09
CA LYS A 79 -20.06 23.24 -4.24
C LYS A 79 -19.22 24.47 -4.57
N ALA A 80 -18.77 25.17 -3.52
CA ALA A 80 -17.93 26.36 -3.67
C ALA A 80 -16.62 26.04 -4.41
N ALA A 81 -16.16 26.99 -5.22
CA ALA A 81 -14.86 26.91 -5.88
C ALA A 81 -13.70 26.99 -4.85
N PRO A 82 -12.49 26.48 -5.17
CA PRO A 82 -11.34 26.58 -4.28
C PRO A 82 -11.05 28.04 -3.91
N ALA A 83 -10.80 28.29 -2.63
CA ALA A 83 -10.51 29.64 -2.12
C ALA A 83 -9.10 30.08 -2.53
N THR A 84 -8.96 30.63 -3.73
CA THR A 84 -7.74 31.32 -4.16
C THR A 84 -7.49 32.54 -3.27
N ALA A 85 -6.25 32.74 -2.85
CA ALA A 85 -5.88 33.92 -2.08
C ALA A 85 -6.21 35.19 -2.87
N LYS A 86 -6.82 36.19 -2.20
CA LYS A 86 -6.94 37.53 -2.78
C LYS A 86 -5.52 38.06 -3.01
N ALA A 87 -5.27 38.65 -4.19
CA ALA A 87 -3.98 39.22 -4.53
C ALA A 87 -3.47 40.17 -3.43
N GLY A 88 -2.27 39.91 -2.93
CA GLY A 88 -1.62 40.71 -1.88
C GLY A 88 -1.89 40.30 -0.43
N LYS A 89 -2.68 39.25 -0.13
CA LYS A 89 -2.82 38.72 1.24
C LYS A 89 -1.90 37.52 1.49
N TRP A 90 -0.94 37.68 2.40
CA TRP A 90 0.11 36.70 2.69
C TRP A 90 0.19 36.25 4.16
N VAL A 91 -0.67 36.78 5.04
CA VAL A 91 -0.76 36.39 6.45
C VAL A 91 -2.23 36.24 6.84
N PHE A 92 -2.55 35.23 7.64
CA PHE A 92 -3.91 34.93 8.12
C PHE A 92 -3.90 34.74 9.64
N THR A 93 -4.54 35.62 10.41
CA THR A 93 -4.52 35.56 11.88
C THR A 93 -5.56 34.60 12.47
N PHE A 94 -5.30 34.10 13.69
CA PHE A 94 -6.21 33.30 14.50
C PHE A 94 -5.99 33.59 16.00
N GLY A 95 -7.05 33.55 16.81
CA GLY A 95 -7.01 33.75 18.26
C GLY A 95 -8.27 34.43 18.81
N ASP A 96 -8.45 34.40 20.14
CA ASP A 96 -9.55 35.10 20.85
C ASP A 96 -10.95 34.88 20.23
N GLY A 97 -11.28 33.62 19.96
CA GLY A 97 -12.58 33.23 19.38
C GLY A 97 -12.80 33.57 17.91
N LYS A 98 -11.76 34.01 17.17
CA LYS A 98 -11.87 34.45 15.77
C LYS A 98 -10.66 34.03 14.94
N ALA A 99 -10.86 33.80 13.64
CA ALA A 99 -9.78 33.63 12.68
C ALA A 99 -10.16 34.13 11.29
N GLU A 100 -9.14 34.46 10.49
CA GLU A 100 -9.31 34.80 9.08
C GLU A 100 -9.27 33.58 8.15
N GLY A 101 -8.91 32.41 8.69
CA GLY A 101 -8.92 31.10 8.04
C GLY A 101 -10.10 30.23 8.48
N ARG A 102 -10.18 29.02 7.91
CA ARG A 102 -11.17 27.97 8.21
C ARG A 102 -10.73 26.64 7.58
N THR A 103 -11.37 25.54 7.94
CA THR A 103 -11.03 24.17 7.51
C THR A 103 -10.94 24.00 5.99
N GLU A 104 -11.83 24.63 5.21
CA GLU A 104 -11.82 24.49 3.74
C GLU A 104 -10.63 25.18 3.07
N MET A 105 -9.86 25.99 3.81
CA MET A 105 -8.65 26.65 3.32
C MET A 105 -7.38 25.80 3.52
N ARG A 106 -7.52 24.50 3.83
CA ARG A 106 -6.43 23.52 3.98
C ARG A 106 -5.38 23.52 2.86
N ASP A 107 -5.79 23.79 1.63
CA ASP A 107 -4.89 23.85 0.47
C ASP A 107 -3.95 25.07 0.53
N LEU A 108 -4.42 26.15 1.16
CA LEU A 108 -3.71 27.42 1.28
C LEU A 108 -2.98 27.55 2.63
N LEU A 109 -3.59 27.12 3.74
CA LEU A 109 -3.07 27.27 5.10
C LEU A 109 -2.38 26.00 5.64
N GLY A 110 -2.33 24.94 4.82
CA GLY A 110 -1.97 23.60 5.28
C GLY A 110 -3.02 23.00 6.22
N GLY A 111 -2.80 21.75 6.63
CA GLY A 111 -3.68 21.08 7.60
C GLY A 111 -3.67 21.75 8.98
N LYS A 112 -2.47 22.10 9.48
CA LYS A 112 -2.30 22.71 10.80
C LYS A 112 -2.94 24.10 10.89
N GLY A 113 -2.64 25.01 9.95
CA GLY A 113 -3.16 26.38 9.98
C GLY A 113 -4.67 26.46 9.76
N ALA A 114 -5.23 25.60 8.91
CA ALA A 114 -6.68 25.50 8.73
C ALA A 114 -7.39 25.03 10.00
N ASN A 115 -6.85 24.02 10.69
CA ASN A 115 -7.44 23.49 11.93
C ASN A 115 -7.26 24.44 13.12
N LEU A 116 -6.12 25.16 13.23
CA LEU A 116 -5.92 26.23 14.21
C LEU A 116 -6.96 27.35 14.05
N ALA A 117 -7.19 27.78 12.82
CA ALA A 117 -8.21 28.79 12.52
C ALA A 117 -9.64 28.30 12.82
N GLU A 118 -9.96 27.04 12.51
CA GLU A 118 -11.26 26.45 12.86
C GLU A 118 -11.47 26.37 14.38
N MET A 119 -10.47 25.86 15.12
CA MET A 119 -10.55 25.80 16.59
C MET A 119 -10.77 27.19 17.21
N ALA A 120 -10.07 28.21 16.71
CA ALA A 120 -10.29 29.60 17.14
C ALA A 120 -11.71 30.08 16.82
N ASN A 121 -12.23 29.84 15.60
CA ASN A 121 -13.61 30.18 15.22
C ASN A 121 -14.68 29.43 16.04
N LEU A 122 -14.36 28.25 16.58
CA LEU A 122 -15.22 27.49 17.50
C LEU A 122 -15.20 28.02 18.94
N GLY A 123 -14.44 29.08 19.23
CA GLY A 123 -14.29 29.62 20.58
C GLY A 123 -13.47 28.72 21.51
N LEU A 124 -12.60 27.86 20.95
CA LEU A 124 -11.67 27.07 21.75
C LEU A 124 -10.49 27.92 22.23
N PRO A 125 -9.87 27.59 23.39
CA PRO A 125 -8.71 28.31 23.92
C PRO A 125 -7.46 27.97 23.08
N VAL A 126 -7.34 28.57 21.90
CA VAL A 126 -6.16 28.45 21.02
C VAL A 126 -5.23 29.63 21.31
N PRO A 127 -3.93 29.42 21.60
CA PRO A 127 -2.97 30.52 21.71
C PRO A 127 -2.94 31.33 20.42
N PRO A 128 -3.02 32.68 20.48
CA PRO A 128 -3.13 33.52 19.29
C PRO A 128 -1.90 33.43 18.40
N GLY A 129 -2.10 33.58 17.10
CA GLY A 129 -1.06 33.40 16.09
C GLY A 129 -1.50 33.79 14.68
N PHE A 130 -0.69 33.40 13.70
CA PHE A 130 -0.97 33.60 12.29
C PHE A 130 -0.30 32.54 11.40
N THR A 131 -0.87 32.34 10.21
CA THR A 131 -0.36 31.42 9.19
C THR A 131 0.13 32.19 7.95
N LEU A 132 1.36 31.91 7.50
CA LEU A 132 1.84 32.23 6.17
C LEU A 132 1.45 31.08 5.23
N PRO A 133 0.72 31.33 4.13
CA PRO A 133 0.15 30.27 3.30
C PRO A 133 1.20 29.56 2.43
N THR A 134 0.83 28.38 1.93
CA THR A 134 1.60 27.57 0.98
C THR A 134 2.05 28.34 -0.26
N SER A 135 1.29 29.35 -0.70
CA SER A 135 1.64 30.23 -1.81
C SER A 135 2.88 31.10 -1.53
N VAL A 136 3.24 31.37 -0.26
CA VAL A 136 4.52 32.03 0.08
C VAL A 136 5.68 31.07 -0.14
N CYS A 137 5.52 29.78 0.21
CA CYS A 137 6.53 28.75 -0.09
C CYS A 137 6.72 28.59 -1.61
N THR A 138 5.63 28.58 -2.39
CA THR A 138 5.70 28.58 -3.86
C THR A 138 6.42 29.82 -4.39
N TYR A 139 6.12 31.01 -3.86
CA TYR A 139 6.81 32.25 -4.25
C TYR A 139 8.31 32.18 -3.95
N PHE A 140 8.68 31.71 -2.74
CA PHE A 140 10.05 31.57 -2.26
C PHE A 140 10.91 30.73 -3.20
N TYR A 141 10.44 29.55 -3.61
CA TYR A 141 11.16 28.73 -4.59
C TYR A 141 11.16 29.31 -6.02
N ALA A 142 10.14 30.08 -6.40
CA ALA A 142 10.05 30.71 -7.72
C ALA A 142 10.89 31.99 -7.87
N HIS A 143 11.37 32.60 -6.78
CA HIS A 143 12.11 33.87 -6.77
C HIS A 143 13.40 33.75 -5.95
N ASP A 144 14.21 32.73 -6.22
CA ASP A 144 15.55 32.54 -5.64
C ASP A 144 15.61 32.67 -4.10
N LYS A 145 14.63 32.08 -3.40
CA LYS A 145 14.48 32.11 -1.94
C LYS A 145 14.24 33.50 -1.34
N SER A 146 13.65 34.42 -2.12
CA SER A 146 13.18 35.73 -1.64
C SER A 146 11.68 35.75 -1.30
N TYR A 147 11.23 36.81 -0.63
CA TYR A 147 9.86 36.97 -0.14
C TYR A 147 9.08 38.05 -0.91
N PRO A 148 7.73 37.98 -0.96
CA PRO A 148 6.90 39.08 -1.46
C PRO A 148 7.16 40.37 -0.66
N LYS A 149 7.28 41.52 -1.34
CA LYS A 149 7.65 42.81 -0.72
C LYS A 149 6.71 43.23 0.41
N GLU A 150 5.43 42.89 0.31
CA GLU A 150 4.42 43.26 1.30
C GLU A 150 4.42 42.33 2.53
N LEU A 151 5.03 41.13 2.44
CA LEU A 151 4.95 40.08 3.47
C LEU A 151 5.47 40.59 4.82
N GLN A 152 6.62 41.26 4.84
CA GLN A 152 7.24 41.73 6.08
C GLN A 152 6.29 42.63 6.88
N SER A 153 5.71 43.63 6.22
CA SER A 153 4.74 44.55 6.85
C SER A 153 3.44 43.88 7.30
N GLN A 154 3.12 42.67 6.79
CA GLN A 154 1.97 41.88 7.23
C GLN A 154 2.33 40.99 8.43
N VAL A 155 3.55 40.44 8.47
CA VAL A 155 4.08 39.68 9.61
C VAL A 155 4.21 40.58 10.84
N GLU A 156 4.78 41.78 10.70
CA GLU A 156 4.90 42.77 11.79
C GLU A 156 3.52 43.13 12.37
N LYS A 157 2.53 43.45 11.52
CA LYS A 157 1.15 43.75 11.96
C LYS A 157 0.46 42.56 12.64
N ALA A 158 0.82 41.33 12.25
CA ALA A 158 0.29 40.13 12.87
C ALA A 158 0.94 39.85 14.24
N LEU A 159 2.24 40.09 14.39
CA LEU A 159 2.92 40.08 15.70
C LEU A 159 2.32 41.12 16.65
N ASP A 160 2.11 42.36 16.19
CA ASP A 160 1.42 43.41 16.96
C ASP A 160 0.02 42.98 17.42
N HIS A 161 -0.71 42.26 16.57
CA HIS A 161 -2.04 41.75 16.89
C HIS A 161 -1.98 40.63 17.93
N VAL A 162 -1.06 39.67 17.79
CA VAL A 162 -0.82 38.61 18.79
C VAL A 162 -0.37 39.22 20.13
N GLY A 163 0.53 40.21 20.10
CA GLY A 163 0.99 40.92 21.29
C GLY A 163 -0.14 41.62 22.04
N LYS A 164 -1.06 42.29 21.31
CA LYS A 164 -2.27 42.89 21.90
C LYS A 164 -3.21 41.87 22.53
N LEU A 165 -3.34 40.66 21.95
CA LEU A 165 -4.18 39.59 22.51
C LEU A 165 -3.55 38.89 23.72
N THR A 166 -2.22 38.84 23.79
CA THR A 166 -1.47 38.21 24.91
C THR A 166 -1.07 39.21 26.00
N GLY A 167 -1.14 40.51 25.74
CA GLY A 167 -0.61 41.56 26.63
C GLY A 167 0.92 41.64 26.64
N LYS A 168 1.61 41.06 25.65
CA LYS A 168 3.08 40.95 25.55
C LYS A 168 3.61 41.65 24.31
N ILE A 169 4.91 41.95 24.25
CA ILE A 169 5.55 42.62 23.11
C ILE A 169 6.73 41.78 22.61
N PHE A 170 6.84 41.59 21.30
CA PHE A 170 7.89 40.77 20.70
C PHE A 170 9.26 41.43 20.90
N GLY A 171 10.18 40.73 21.57
CA GLY A 171 11.50 41.24 21.93
C GLY A 171 11.56 42.24 23.09
N ASP A 172 10.48 42.47 23.83
CA ASP A 172 10.52 43.35 25.00
C ASP A 172 11.28 42.73 26.18
N THR A 173 12.08 43.54 26.86
CA THR A 173 13.01 43.11 27.93
C THR A 173 12.35 43.03 29.31
N LYS A 174 11.01 43.09 29.39
CA LYS A 174 10.24 42.97 30.63
C LYS A 174 9.05 42.03 30.51
N ASN A 175 8.35 42.05 29.39
CA ASN A 175 7.23 41.17 29.08
C ASN A 175 7.31 40.61 27.64
N PRO A 176 8.32 39.77 27.36
CA PRO A 176 8.56 39.24 26.02
C PRO A 176 7.41 38.36 25.53
N LEU A 177 6.90 38.67 24.33
CA LEU A 177 6.16 37.70 23.54
C LEU A 177 7.16 36.70 22.95
N LEU A 178 7.02 35.44 23.35
CA LEU A 178 7.73 34.31 22.75
C LEU A 178 6.79 33.57 21.80
N VAL A 179 7.30 33.04 20.70
CA VAL A 179 6.51 32.34 19.67
C VAL A 179 7.10 30.98 19.30
N SER A 180 6.25 30.08 18.83
CA SER A 180 6.66 28.89 18.08
C SER A 180 6.48 29.12 16.58
N VAL A 181 7.37 28.53 15.78
CA VAL A 181 7.30 28.52 14.32
C VAL A 181 7.17 27.07 13.87
N ARG A 182 5.96 26.68 13.46
CA ARG A 182 5.58 25.29 13.17
C ARG A 182 5.22 25.12 11.69
N SER A 183 5.88 24.18 11.02
CA SER A 183 5.54 23.76 9.66
C SER A 183 4.12 23.16 9.55
N GLY A 184 3.51 23.27 8.37
CA GLY A 184 2.17 22.72 8.09
C GLY A 184 1.87 22.60 6.60
N ALA A 185 2.09 21.42 6.02
CA ALA A 185 1.73 21.13 4.64
C ALA A 185 0.25 20.73 4.50
N ARG A 186 -0.25 20.65 3.25
CA ARG A 186 -1.62 20.17 2.94
C ARG A 186 -1.84 18.73 3.38
N ALA A 187 -0.86 17.86 3.13
CA ALA A 187 -0.79 16.50 3.67
C ALA A 187 -0.08 16.50 5.03
N SER A 188 -0.43 15.56 5.91
CA SER A 188 0.29 15.37 7.17
C SER A 188 1.61 14.64 6.90
N MET A 189 2.72 15.23 7.32
CA MET A 189 4.08 14.67 7.18
C MET A 189 4.78 14.65 8.55
N PRO A 190 4.37 13.76 9.48
CA PRO A 190 4.88 13.77 10.86
C PRO A 190 6.40 13.52 10.90
N GLY A 191 7.13 14.32 11.70
CA GLY A 191 8.58 14.21 11.87
C GLY A 191 9.43 14.60 10.64
N MET A 192 8.84 15.02 9.51
CA MET A 192 9.59 15.29 8.27
C MET A 192 10.05 16.74 8.13
N MET A 193 9.33 17.67 8.76
CA MET A 193 9.52 19.12 8.65
C MET A 193 9.73 19.73 10.02
N ASP A 194 10.56 20.75 10.05
CA ASP A 194 11.10 21.31 11.29
C ASP A 194 10.08 22.16 12.05
N THR A 195 10.39 22.42 13.32
CA THR A 195 9.64 23.28 14.23
C THR A 195 10.63 23.91 15.20
N VAL A 196 10.44 25.19 15.49
CA VAL A 196 11.23 25.94 16.49
C VAL A 196 10.27 26.42 17.57
N LEU A 197 10.58 26.16 18.84
CA LEU A 197 9.83 26.66 20.00
C LEU A 197 10.62 27.79 20.70
N ASN A 198 10.00 28.51 21.62
CA ASN A 198 10.64 29.53 22.48
C ASN A 198 11.34 30.68 21.71
N LEU A 199 10.96 30.95 20.46
CA LEU A 199 11.57 31.97 19.61
C LEU A 199 11.27 33.37 20.16
N GLY A 200 12.31 34.21 20.21
CA GLY A 200 12.32 35.51 20.88
C GLY A 200 13.15 35.50 22.17
N LEU A 201 13.68 34.34 22.59
CA LEU A 201 14.66 34.26 23.66
C LEU A 201 16.04 34.77 23.20
N ASN A 202 16.63 35.63 24.02
CA ASN A 202 17.97 36.17 23.90
C ASN A 202 18.50 36.46 25.31
N ASP A 203 19.73 36.99 25.42
CA ASP A 203 20.40 37.22 26.70
C ASP A 203 19.69 38.24 27.63
N GLN A 204 18.71 39.00 27.12
CA GLN A 204 17.89 39.95 27.89
C GLN A 204 16.48 39.41 28.17
N THR A 205 15.84 38.77 27.19
CA THR A 205 14.47 38.25 27.33
C THR A 205 14.42 36.95 28.15
N VAL A 206 15.53 36.23 28.30
CA VAL A 206 15.64 35.09 29.25
C VAL A 206 15.59 35.56 30.71
N GLU A 207 16.20 36.71 31.02
CA GLU A 207 16.12 37.32 32.35
C GLU A 207 14.69 37.80 32.64
N ALA A 208 14.06 38.47 31.67
CA ALA A 208 12.64 38.85 31.77
C ALA A 208 11.71 37.63 31.96
N LEU A 209 11.97 36.52 31.25
CA LEU A 209 11.23 35.28 31.44
C LEU A 209 11.45 34.70 32.84
N SER A 210 12.67 34.79 33.38
CA SER A 210 13.03 34.35 34.74
C SER A 210 12.27 35.13 35.82
N GLU A 211 12.16 36.45 35.66
CA GLU A 211 11.41 37.32 36.58
C GLU A 211 9.90 37.03 36.53
N LEU A 212 9.34 36.80 35.33
CA LEU A 212 7.92 36.53 35.14
C LEU A 212 7.49 35.13 35.60
N SER A 213 8.35 34.12 35.45
CA SER A 213 8.08 32.76 35.90
C SER A 213 8.26 32.59 37.41
N GLY A 214 9.11 33.43 38.03
CA GLY A 214 9.65 33.16 39.37
C GLY A 214 10.64 31.98 39.39
N ASP A 215 11.04 31.48 38.23
CA ASP A 215 11.87 30.30 38.02
C ASP A 215 12.92 30.58 36.93
N ARG A 216 14.11 30.97 37.38
CA ARG A 216 15.30 31.22 36.56
C ARG A 216 15.80 29.96 35.85
N ARG A 217 15.63 28.78 36.48
CA ARG A 217 16.05 27.50 35.91
C ARG A 217 15.19 27.16 34.69
N PHE A 218 13.86 27.29 34.80
CA PHE A 218 12.92 27.10 33.68
C PHE A 218 13.26 28.01 32.49
N ALA A 219 13.57 29.28 32.75
CA ALA A 219 13.86 30.24 31.69
C ALA A 219 15.15 29.88 30.94
N TYR A 220 16.22 29.52 31.65
CA TYR A 220 17.47 29.10 31.04
C TYR A 220 17.41 27.70 30.40
N ASP A 221 16.62 26.75 30.92
CA ASP A 221 16.33 25.49 30.21
C ASP A 221 15.55 25.76 28.90
N SER A 222 14.60 26.69 28.93
CA SER A 222 13.88 27.11 27.72
C SER A 222 14.81 27.78 26.71
N TYR A 223 15.84 28.51 27.17
CA TYR A 223 16.82 29.18 26.32
C TYR A 223 17.86 28.21 25.74
N ARG A 224 18.41 27.26 26.51
CA ARG A 224 19.31 26.23 25.95
C ARG A 224 18.58 25.38 24.91
N ARG A 225 17.32 24.98 25.16
CA ARG A 225 16.48 24.28 24.18
C ARG A 225 16.26 25.12 22.93
N PHE A 226 15.98 26.41 23.07
CA PHE A 226 15.86 27.32 21.93
C PHE A 226 17.15 27.38 21.10
N ILE A 227 18.30 27.56 21.74
CA ILE A 227 19.60 27.61 21.06
C ILE A 227 19.86 26.31 20.30
N THR A 228 19.65 25.15 20.93
CA THR A 228 19.81 23.83 20.29
C THR A 228 18.88 23.67 19.08
N MET A 229 17.57 23.84 19.24
CA MET A 229 16.60 23.72 18.14
C MET A 229 16.87 24.70 17.00
N TYR A 230 17.13 25.97 17.32
CA TYR A 230 17.36 27.00 16.33
C TYR A 230 18.67 26.77 15.56
N SER A 231 19.72 26.32 16.24
CA SER A 231 21.01 26.09 15.61
C SER A 231 20.99 24.86 14.70
N ASP A 232 20.33 23.78 15.09
CA ASP A 232 20.13 22.59 14.25
C ASP A 232 19.29 22.92 13.00
N VAL A 233 18.14 23.55 13.19
CA VAL A 233 17.16 23.81 12.12
C VAL A 233 17.56 24.96 11.18
N VAL A 234 18.15 26.04 11.71
CA VAL A 234 18.38 27.29 10.96
C VAL A 234 19.85 27.53 10.65
N LEU A 235 20.76 27.22 11.57
CA LEU A 235 22.21 27.45 11.39
C LEU A 235 22.94 26.23 10.82
N GLY A 236 22.32 25.05 10.83
CA GLY A 236 22.90 23.80 10.36
C GLY A 236 23.95 23.19 11.30
N PHE A 237 23.88 23.52 12.60
CA PHE A 237 24.78 22.99 13.62
C PHE A 237 24.09 21.85 14.37
N GLU A 238 24.46 20.61 14.03
CA GLU A 238 23.70 19.41 14.38
C GLU A 238 23.55 19.18 15.89
N HIS A 239 22.36 18.73 16.30
CA HIS A 239 21.98 18.45 17.69
C HIS A 239 23.03 17.67 18.51
N HIS A 240 23.73 16.69 17.91
CA HIS A 240 24.69 15.83 18.62
C HIS A 240 25.84 16.61 19.29
N HIS A 241 26.26 17.75 18.73
CA HIS A 241 27.29 18.58 19.34
C HIS A 241 26.84 19.23 20.66
N PHE A 242 25.55 19.50 20.83
CA PHE A 242 25.02 20.04 22.08
C PHE A 242 24.97 18.97 23.16
N GLU A 243 24.54 17.75 22.81
CA GLU A 243 24.53 16.61 23.73
C GLU A 243 25.95 16.24 24.21
N GLU A 244 26.97 16.28 23.32
CA GLU A 244 28.38 16.10 23.73
C GLU A 244 28.82 17.14 24.77
N ILE A 245 28.43 18.41 24.63
CA ILE A 245 28.74 19.48 25.60
C ILE A 245 27.98 19.26 26.92
N LEU A 246 26.71 18.86 26.84
CA LEU A 246 25.84 18.61 27.99
C LEU A 246 26.30 17.41 28.80
N ASP A 247 26.59 16.28 28.16
CA ASP A 247 27.08 15.06 28.81
C ASP A 247 28.47 15.29 29.42
N THR A 248 29.38 15.96 28.71
CA THR A 248 30.69 16.36 29.28
C THR A 248 30.53 17.22 30.53
N PHE A 249 29.54 18.12 30.55
CA PHE A 249 29.25 18.95 31.73
C PHE A 249 28.66 18.13 32.87
N LYS A 250 27.64 17.29 32.61
CA LYS A 250 27.03 16.39 33.60
C LYS A 250 28.06 15.46 34.23
N ASP A 251 28.91 14.81 33.43
CA ASP A 251 30.01 13.96 33.89
C ASP A 251 31.01 14.73 34.78
N SER A 252 31.31 15.99 34.44
CA SER A 252 32.23 16.83 35.23
C SER A 252 31.69 17.23 36.61
N GLN A 253 30.36 17.29 36.76
CA GLN A 253 29.68 17.63 38.02
C GLN A 253 29.12 16.39 38.76
N GLY A 254 29.15 15.21 38.14
CA GLY A 254 28.57 13.98 38.68
C GLY A 254 27.04 13.90 38.59
N TYR A 255 26.42 14.65 37.67
CA TYR A 255 24.99 14.59 37.40
C TYR A 255 24.64 13.42 36.47
N THR A 256 23.41 12.91 36.58
CA THR A 256 22.93 11.79 35.74
C THR A 256 21.71 12.14 34.92
N LEU A 257 20.92 13.13 35.34
CA LEU A 257 19.73 13.58 34.65
C LEU A 257 19.81 15.09 34.38
N ASP A 258 19.24 15.53 33.27
CA ASP A 258 19.02 16.96 33.00
C ASP A 258 18.21 17.67 34.11
N THR A 259 17.44 16.90 34.89
CA THR A 259 16.70 17.40 36.05
C THR A 259 17.60 17.79 37.23
N ASP A 260 18.86 17.37 37.25
CA ASP A 260 19.79 17.61 38.35
C ASP A 260 20.47 19.00 38.26
N LEU A 261 20.51 19.62 37.06
CA LEU A 261 21.19 20.89 36.83
C LEU A 261 20.44 22.09 37.44
N SER A 262 21.20 22.99 38.07
CA SER A 262 20.75 24.26 38.63
C SER A 262 20.53 25.35 37.56
N ALA A 263 20.02 26.52 37.94
CA ALA A 263 19.88 27.63 37.01
C ALA A 263 21.26 28.12 36.53
N GLU A 264 22.22 28.19 37.45
CA GLU A 264 23.60 28.63 37.25
C GLU A 264 24.37 27.70 36.29
N ASP A 265 24.16 26.39 36.40
CA ASP A 265 24.70 25.40 35.45
C ASP A 265 24.19 25.65 34.03
N TRP A 266 22.88 25.96 33.88
CA TRP A 266 22.31 26.30 32.57
C TRP A 266 22.83 27.63 32.03
N VAL A 267 23.17 28.62 32.87
CA VAL A 267 23.83 29.86 32.41
C VAL A 267 25.19 29.55 31.78
N ASP A 268 26.00 28.72 32.43
CA ASP A 268 27.33 28.32 31.93
C ASP A 268 27.21 27.47 30.64
N LEU A 269 26.29 26.51 30.60
CA LEU A 269 26.00 25.72 29.40
C LEU A 269 25.50 26.57 28.22
N VAL A 270 24.61 27.55 28.46
CA VAL A 270 24.16 28.50 27.42
C VAL A 270 25.34 29.31 26.87
N GLY A 271 26.32 29.68 27.70
CA GLY A 271 27.58 30.28 27.25
C GLY A 271 28.32 29.35 26.28
N LYS A 272 28.63 28.12 26.72
CA LYS A 272 29.35 27.11 25.93
C LYS A 272 28.63 26.75 24.62
N TYR A 273 27.30 26.73 24.63
CA TYR A 273 26.47 26.50 23.44
C TYR A 273 26.64 27.62 22.41
N LYS A 274 26.58 28.89 22.84
CA LYS A 274 26.79 30.04 21.95
C LYS A 274 28.23 30.08 21.41
N ASP A 275 29.23 29.79 22.26
CA ASP A 275 30.64 29.72 21.84
C ASP A 275 30.89 28.61 20.81
N ALA A 276 30.27 27.45 20.98
CA ALA A 276 30.34 26.35 20.01
C ALA A 276 29.69 26.72 18.68
N VAL A 277 28.49 27.30 18.70
CA VAL A 277 27.80 27.80 17.50
C VAL A 277 28.65 28.85 16.78
N ALA A 278 29.22 29.82 17.49
CA ALA A 278 30.08 30.85 16.92
C ALA A 278 31.34 30.27 16.27
N ARG A 279 31.98 29.29 16.92
CA ARG A 279 33.20 28.63 16.43
C ARG A 279 32.95 27.80 15.17
N GLU A 280 31.90 26.99 15.14
CA GLU A 280 31.67 26.03 14.04
C GLU A 280 30.91 26.64 12.86
N THR A 281 29.96 27.56 13.11
CA THR A 281 29.19 28.23 12.03
C THR A 281 29.83 29.53 11.53
N GLY A 282 30.80 30.07 12.28
CA GLY A 282 31.43 31.36 11.99
C GLY A 282 30.54 32.58 12.24
N LYS A 283 29.44 32.42 12.98
CA LYS A 283 28.47 33.49 13.32
C LYS A 283 27.94 33.31 14.74
N ASP A 284 27.80 34.41 15.46
CA ASP A 284 27.18 34.41 16.79
C ASP A 284 25.70 34.03 16.72
N PHE A 285 25.18 33.47 17.82
CA PHE A 285 23.76 33.16 17.95
C PHE A 285 22.91 34.45 17.89
N PRO A 286 21.91 34.54 16.98
CA PRO A 286 21.19 35.79 16.73
C PRO A 286 20.43 36.29 17.96
N GLN A 287 20.79 37.48 18.43
CA GLN A 287 20.15 38.11 19.59
C GLN A 287 18.91 38.92 19.23
N ASP A 288 18.72 39.33 17.97
CA ASP A 288 17.50 40.03 17.51
C ASP A 288 16.36 39.03 17.24
N PRO A 289 15.22 39.11 17.96
CA PRO A 289 14.04 38.28 17.72
C PRO A 289 13.48 38.36 16.29
N HIS A 290 13.64 39.47 15.58
CA HIS A 290 13.19 39.60 14.20
C HIS A 290 14.07 38.79 13.24
N ASP A 291 15.39 38.84 13.40
CA ASP A 291 16.32 37.99 12.65
C ASP A 291 16.08 36.50 12.95
N GLN A 292 15.83 36.15 14.23
CA GLN A 292 15.42 34.81 14.63
C GLN A 292 14.16 34.38 13.84
N LEU A 293 13.12 35.20 13.83
CA LEU A 293 11.85 34.86 13.17
C LEU A 293 12.01 34.63 11.66
N TRP A 294 12.75 35.49 10.97
CA TRP A 294 12.99 35.34 9.52
C TRP A 294 13.87 34.14 9.18
N GLY A 295 14.87 33.84 10.01
CA GLY A 295 15.66 32.61 9.91
C GLY A 295 14.78 31.37 10.04
N ALA A 296 13.93 31.29 11.05
CA ALA A 296 13.00 30.17 11.26
C ALA A 296 11.98 30.01 10.13
N ILE A 297 11.39 31.10 9.61
CA ILE A 297 10.50 31.07 8.44
C ILE A 297 11.23 30.52 7.21
N GLY A 298 12.45 31.00 6.94
CA GLY A 298 13.27 30.55 5.80
C GLY A 298 13.73 29.10 5.91
N ALA A 299 14.01 28.63 7.13
CA ALA A 299 14.33 27.24 7.42
C ALA A 299 13.12 26.33 7.15
N VAL A 300 11.92 26.67 7.63
CA VAL A 300 10.71 25.86 7.37
C VAL A 300 10.36 25.80 5.87
N PHE A 301 10.51 26.89 5.11
CA PHE A 301 10.33 26.79 3.66
C PHE A 301 11.44 25.95 2.99
N SER A 302 12.68 26.05 3.48
CA SER A 302 13.81 25.24 2.99
C SER A 302 13.65 23.75 3.32
N SER A 303 13.03 23.39 4.45
CA SER A 303 12.79 22.01 4.86
C SER A 303 11.89 21.25 3.87
N TRP A 304 11.07 21.96 3.09
CA TRP A 304 10.27 21.33 2.02
C TRP A 304 11.14 20.59 1.00
N MET A 305 12.38 21.02 0.75
CA MET A 305 13.29 20.39 -0.22
C MET A 305 14.44 19.60 0.42
N ASN A 306 14.35 19.29 1.71
CA ASN A 306 15.31 18.39 2.36
C ASN A 306 15.13 16.93 1.89
N ALA A 307 16.18 16.11 2.01
CA ALA A 307 16.19 14.75 1.47
C ALA A 307 15.11 13.84 2.07
N ARG A 308 14.82 13.99 3.38
CA ARG A 308 13.78 13.23 4.08
C ARG A 308 12.38 13.55 3.56
N ALA A 309 12.03 14.83 3.40
CA ALA A 309 10.75 15.27 2.87
C ALA A 309 10.57 14.88 1.39
N VAL A 310 11.60 15.05 0.55
CA VAL A 310 11.57 14.60 -0.85
C VAL A 310 11.33 13.10 -0.96
N THR A 311 11.98 12.29 -0.11
CA THR A 311 11.80 10.84 -0.07
C THR A 311 10.40 10.47 0.41
N TYR A 312 9.94 11.06 1.52
CA TYR A 312 8.59 10.87 2.06
C TYR A 312 7.50 11.19 1.03
N ARG A 313 7.66 12.30 0.30
CA ARG A 313 6.73 12.70 -0.76
C ARG A 313 6.63 11.69 -1.90
N LYS A 314 7.76 11.10 -2.30
CA LYS A 314 7.79 10.03 -3.33
C LYS A 314 7.17 8.72 -2.86
N LEU A 315 7.24 8.41 -1.57
CA LEU A 315 6.66 7.19 -0.98
C LEU A 315 5.15 7.31 -0.69
N HIS A 316 4.58 8.52 -0.80
CA HIS A 316 3.18 8.81 -0.45
C HIS A 316 2.45 9.68 -1.49
N ASP A 317 2.98 9.76 -2.71
CA ASP A 317 2.43 10.51 -3.85
C ASP A 317 2.02 11.95 -3.55
N ILE A 318 2.82 12.65 -2.74
CA ILE A 318 2.60 14.06 -2.39
C ILE A 318 3.33 14.94 -3.42
N PRO A 319 2.62 15.76 -4.22
CA PRO A 319 3.27 16.64 -5.20
C PRO A 319 4.17 17.69 -4.56
N GLU A 320 5.36 17.89 -5.14
CA GLU A 320 6.30 18.94 -4.73
C GLU A 320 5.70 20.35 -4.84
N SER A 321 4.82 20.57 -5.83
CA SER A 321 4.20 21.87 -6.11
C SER A 321 3.21 22.36 -5.04
N TRP A 322 2.91 21.56 -4.01
CA TRP A 322 2.01 21.95 -2.93
C TRP A 322 2.64 22.90 -1.90
N GLY A 323 3.96 22.81 -1.70
CA GLY A 323 4.67 23.58 -0.67
C GLY A 323 4.20 23.28 0.77
N THR A 324 4.67 24.11 1.71
CA THR A 324 4.27 24.08 3.13
C THR A 324 3.86 25.47 3.60
N ALA A 325 2.91 25.54 4.53
CA ALA A 325 2.58 26.76 5.27
C ALA A 325 3.46 26.86 6.53
N VAL A 326 3.61 28.08 7.05
CA VAL A 326 4.29 28.37 8.32
C VAL A 326 3.29 28.93 9.31
N ASN A 327 3.21 28.35 10.50
CA ASN A 327 2.33 28.80 11.57
C ASN A 327 3.20 29.44 12.65
N VAL A 328 2.99 30.72 12.92
CA VAL A 328 3.64 31.45 14.02
C VAL A 328 2.60 31.61 15.12
N GLN A 329 2.87 31.10 16.32
CA GLN A 329 1.89 31.01 17.40
C GLN A 329 2.53 31.40 18.73
N ALA A 330 1.84 32.19 19.55
CA ALA A 330 2.29 32.56 20.88
C ALA A 330 2.62 31.30 21.72
N MET A 331 3.75 31.32 22.41
CA MET A 331 4.13 30.26 23.34
C MET A 331 3.19 30.23 24.54
N VAL A 332 2.89 29.00 24.97
CA VAL A 332 2.32 28.67 26.26
C VAL A 332 3.17 27.56 26.89
N PHE A 333 3.38 27.61 28.19
CA PHE A 333 4.40 26.80 28.86
C PHE A 333 3.79 25.73 29.76
N GLY A 334 4.03 24.46 29.42
CA GLY A 334 3.68 23.31 30.26
C GLY A 334 4.69 23.04 31.39
N ASN A 335 5.79 23.79 31.45
CA ASN A 335 6.94 23.63 32.34
C ASN A 335 7.13 24.79 33.33
N MET A 336 6.04 25.45 33.74
CA MET A 336 6.03 26.44 34.83
C MET A 336 5.52 25.82 36.15
N GLY A 337 6.15 24.72 36.59
CA GLY A 337 5.83 24.03 37.84
C GLY A 337 4.61 23.11 37.79
N GLU A 338 4.20 22.62 38.98
CA GLU A 338 3.21 21.53 39.14
C GLU A 338 1.78 21.85 38.68
N THR A 339 1.44 23.13 38.48
CA THR A 339 0.14 23.55 37.91
C THR A 339 0.16 23.66 36.39
N SER A 340 1.28 23.31 35.76
CA SER A 340 1.47 23.34 34.31
C SER A 340 1.77 21.94 33.77
N ALA A 341 1.30 21.65 32.56
CA ALA A 341 1.46 20.35 31.93
C ALA A 341 1.36 20.42 30.40
N THR A 342 1.67 19.33 29.72
CA THR A 342 1.45 19.18 28.28
C THR A 342 1.03 17.75 27.96
N GLY A 343 0.24 17.54 26.91
CA GLY A 343 -0.26 16.21 26.58
C GLY A 343 -0.78 16.06 25.16
N VAL A 344 -1.00 14.79 24.80
CA VAL A 344 -1.54 14.37 23.50
C VAL A 344 -2.72 13.43 23.77
N ALA A 345 -3.86 13.71 23.15
CA ALA A 345 -5.11 13.00 23.40
C ALA A 345 -5.86 12.67 22.11
N PHE A 346 -6.49 11.50 22.10
CA PHE A 346 -7.38 11.00 21.06
C PHE A 346 -8.80 10.91 21.59
N THR A 347 -9.78 11.36 20.81
CA THR A 347 -11.20 11.36 21.23
C THR A 347 -11.77 9.94 21.39
N ARG A 348 -11.17 8.97 20.69
CA ARG A 348 -11.40 7.52 20.83
C ARG A 348 -10.07 6.79 20.73
N ASN A 349 -9.96 5.60 21.32
CA ASN A 349 -8.73 4.81 21.30
C ASN A 349 -8.31 4.49 19.84
N PRO A 350 -7.12 4.92 19.38
CA PRO A 350 -6.68 4.76 17.98
C PRO A 350 -6.33 3.31 17.60
N SER A 351 -6.17 2.42 18.59
CA SER A 351 -5.81 1.02 18.42
C SER A 351 -7.02 0.08 18.46
N THR A 352 -7.95 0.29 19.40
CA THR A 352 -9.15 -0.55 19.59
C THR A 352 -10.42 0.04 18.97
N GLY A 353 -10.47 1.37 18.78
CA GLY A 353 -11.64 2.11 18.32
C GLY A 353 -12.67 2.41 19.41
N GLU A 354 -12.39 2.08 20.66
CA GLU A 354 -13.32 2.32 21.78
C GLU A 354 -13.55 3.81 22.03
N SER A 355 -14.82 4.19 22.25
CA SER A 355 -15.28 5.56 22.53
C SER A 355 -14.92 6.05 23.94
N LYS A 356 -13.63 6.01 24.29
CA LYS A 356 -13.03 6.58 25.50
C LYS A 356 -11.93 7.58 25.11
N LEU A 357 -11.81 8.66 25.88
CA LEU A 357 -10.68 9.59 25.79
C LEU A 357 -9.39 8.82 26.12
N TYR A 358 -8.46 8.76 25.17
CA TYR A 358 -7.23 7.99 25.28
C TYR A 358 -6.02 8.89 25.03
N GLY A 359 -4.99 8.80 25.85
CA GLY A 359 -3.77 9.57 25.66
C GLY A 359 -3.01 9.82 26.95
N GLU A 360 -1.98 10.64 26.83
CA GLU A 360 -0.94 10.79 27.83
C GLU A 360 -0.61 12.26 28.08
N PHE A 361 -0.14 12.58 29.29
CA PHE A 361 0.32 13.92 29.66
C PHE A 361 1.55 13.87 30.58
N LEU A 362 2.26 14.99 30.68
CA LEU A 362 3.35 15.21 31.62
C LEU A 362 3.16 16.54 32.36
N ILE A 363 3.22 16.49 33.69
CA ILE A 363 3.29 17.68 34.56
C ILE A 363 4.69 18.27 34.49
N ASN A 364 4.76 19.60 34.47
CA ASN A 364 6.00 20.39 34.45
C ASN A 364 6.94 19.96 33.31
N ALA A 365 6.47 20.06 32.05
CA ALA A 365 7.12 19.52 30.85
C ALA A 365 6.78 20.33 29.57
N GLN A 366 7.61 20.22 28.54
CA GLN A 366 7.28 20.68 27.18
C GLN A 366 6.88 19.50 26.27
N GLY A 367 6.17 19.78 25.18
CA GLY A 367 5.66 18.74 24.27
C GLY A 367 6.76 17.84 23.67
N GLU A 368 7.99 18.35 23.60
CA GLU A 368 9.18 17.58 23.25
C GLU A 368 9.43 16.42 24.22
N ASP A 369 9.28 16.63 25.53
CA ASP A 369 9.55 15.60 26.56
C ASP A 369 8.57 14.42 26.47
N VAL A 370 7.34 14.68 26.01
CA VAL A 370 6.31 13.66 25.73
C VAL A 370 6.68 12.84 24.49
N VAL A 371 7.21 13.49 23.43
CA VAL A 371 7.56 12.83 22.17
C VAL A 371 8.90 12.08 22.26
N ALA A 372 9.86 12.60 23.01
CA ALA A 372 11.19 12.02 23.18
C ALA A 372 11.19 10.79 24.13
N GLY A 373 10.15 10.61 24.96
CA GLY A 373 10.02 9.47 25.86
C GLY A 373 11.01 9.44 27.03
N ILE A 374 11.77 10.52 27.24
CA ILE A 374 12.78 10.65 28.31
C ILE A 374 12.13 10.53 29.71
N ARG A 375 10.89 11.00 29.85
CA ARG A 375 10.08 10.88 31.06
C ARG A 375 8.88 10.00 30.78
N THR A 376 8.65 8.97 31.61
CA THR A 376 7.45 8.13 31.52
C THR A 376 6.18 8.99 31.66
N PRO A 377 5.32 9.05 30.61
CA PRO A 377 4.08 9.82 30.64
C PRO A 377 3.09 9.31 31.70
N GLN A 378 2.04 10.11 31.93
CA GLN A 378 0.96 9.83 32.88
C GLN A 378 -0.37 9.69 32.13
N ASP A 379 -1.27 8.87 32.65
CA ASP A 379 -2.60 8.62 32.07
C ASP A 379 -3.53 9.84 32.20
N ILE A 380 -4.31 10.15 31.15
CA ILE A 380 -5.24 11.28 31.20
C ILE A 380 -6.43 11.03 32.15
N THR A 381 -6.99 9.82 32.15
CA THR A 381 -8.18 9.46 32.97
C THR A 381 -7.81 8.57 34.15
N GLU A 382 -8.60 8.62 35.22
CA GLU A 382 -8.40 7.77 36.40
C GLU A 382 -8.77 6.29 36.11
N GLU A 383 -9.60 6.04 35.10
CA GLU A 383 -9.87 4.68 34.58
C GLU A 383 -8.61 4.10 33.91
N ALA A 384 -8.01 4.82 32.95
CA ALA A 384 -6.79 4.37 32.25
C ALA A 384 -5.62 4.13 33.22
N ARG A 385 -5.45 5.00 34.22
CA ARG A 385 -4.47 4.83 35.30
C ARG A 385 -4.63 3.50 36.07
N ARG A 386 -5.87 3.09 36.33
CA ARG A 386 -6.16 1.83 37.04
C ARG A 386 -5.95 0.61 36.15
N GLU A 387 -6.21 0.74 34.85
CA GLU A 387 -5.92 -0.29 33.85
C GLU A 387 -4.41 -0.44 33.60
N SER A 388 -3.65 0.67 33.62
CA SER A 388 -2.19 0.70 33.44
C SER A 388 -1.41 0.26 34.69
N GLY A 389 -2.05 0.32 35.87
CA GLY A 389 -1.41 0.05 37.16
C GLY A 389 -0.46 1.16 37.61
N SER A 390 -0.65 2.39 37.12
CA SER A 390 0.26 3.52 37.36
C SER A 390 0.09 4.14 38.74
N ASP A 391 1.17 4.19 39.52
CA ASP A 391 1.22 4.88 40.82
C ASP A 391 1.03 6.40 40.69
N LYS A 392 1.40 7.00 39.56
CA LYS A 392 1.30 8.45 39.31
C LYS A 392 -0.15 8.88 39.12
N ALA A 393 -0.49 10.10 39.52
CA ALA A 393 -1.85 10.62 39.40
C ALA A 393 -2.29 10.81 37.94
N SER A 394 -3.57 10.59 37.65
CA SER A 394 -4.17 10.92 36.36
C SER A 394 -4.35 12.44 36.19
N MET A 395 -4.51 12.92 34.95
CA MET A 395 -4.83 14.35 34.71
C MET A 395 -6.16 14.74 35.37
N GLU A 396 -7.13 13.83 35.34
CA GLU A 396 -8.42 13.94 36.04
C GLU A 396 -8.26 14.21 37.55
N ALA A 397 -7.30 13.55 38.22
CA ALA A 397 -7.03 13.75 39.63
C ALA A 397 -6.12 14.96 39.92
N ALA A 398 -5.09 15.19 39.08
CA ALA A 398 -4.08 16.23 39.30
C ALA A 398 -4.54 17.64 38.88
N MET A 399 -5.35 17.75 37.82
CA MET A 399 -5.74 19.01 37.19
C MET A 399 -7.24 19.02 36.79
N PRO A 400 -8.17 18.85 37.74
CA PRO A 400 -9.58 18.55 37.47
C PRO A 400 -10.31 19.59 36.60
N GLU A 401 -10.08 20.90 36.81
CA GLU A 401 -10.74 21.92 35.98
C GLU A 401 -10.20 21.96 34.54
N ALA A 402 -8.89 21.72 34.34
CA ALA A 402 -8.31 21.60 33.00
C ALA A 402 -8.80 20.32 32.29
N PHE A 403 -8.92 19.20 33.01
CA PHE A 403 -9.46 17.95 32.49
C PHE A 403 -10.94 18.06 32.09
N LYS A 404 -11.75 18.75 32.90
CA LYS A 404 -13.16 19.05 32.62
C LYS A 404 -13.34 19.91 31.36
N GLU A 405 -12.51 20.92 31.19
CA GLU A 405 -12.51 21.74 29.96
C GLU A 405 -12.02 20.91 28.76
N LEU A 406 -10.96 20.09 28.91
CA LEU A 406 -10.49 19.18 27.87
C LEU A 406 -11.60 18.21 27.41
N THR A 407 -12.38 17.67 28.35
CA THR A 407 -13.53 16.79 28.08
C THR A 407 -14.66 17.51 27.32
N ARG A 408 -14.93 18.79 27.64
CA ARG A 408 -15.87 19.63 26.89
C ARG A 408 -15.39 19.84 25.44
N ILE A 409 -14.10 20.10 25.27
CA ILE A 409 -13.47 20.33 23.97
C ILE A 409 -13.45 19.06 23.12
N TYR A 410 -13.09 17.91 23.71
CA TYR A 410 -13.17 16.57 23.11
C TYR A 410 -14.52 16.34 22.42
N THR A 411 -15.61 16.51 23.17
CA THR A 411 -16.98 16.27 22.68
C THR A 411 -17.35 17.24 21.55
N LEU A 412 -16.94 18.50 21.65
CA LEU A 412 -17.21 19.51 20.63
C LEU A 412 -16.45 19.23 19.32
N LEU A 413 -15.17 18.86 19.43
CA LEU A 413 -14.31 18.58 18.28
C LEU A 413 -14.77 17.33 17.51
N GLU A 414 -15.03 16.21 18.19
CA GLU A 414 -15.52 15.00 17.52
C GLU A 414 -16.88 15.25 16.84
N LYS A 415 -17.78 16.00 17.48
CA LYS A 415 -19.09 16.35 16.88
C LYS A 415 -18.96 17.31 15.69
N HIS A 416 -18.04 18.29 15.75
CA HIS A 416 -17.83 19.26 14.68
C HIS A 416 -17.18 18.64 13.44
N TYR A 417 -16.04 17.97 13.62
CA TYR A 417 -15.34 17.26 12.53
C TYR A 417 -16.05 15.95 12.13
N ARG A 418 -17.02 15.51 12.94
CA ARG A 418 -17.81 14.28 12.79
C ARG A 418 -16.95 13.02 12.73
N ASP A 419 -15.75 13.03 13.31
CA ASP A 419 -14.76 11.95 13.25
C ASP A 419 -13.80 12.01 14.45
N MET A 420 -13.14 10.90 14.77
CA MET A 420 -12.16 10.85 15.86
C MET A 420 -11.00 11.81 15.61
N GLN A 421 -10.68 12.64 16.61
CA GLN A 421 -9.59 13.62 16.55
C GLN A 421 -8.38 13.20 17.40
N ASP A 422 -7.21 13.62 16.94
CA ASP A 422 -5.89 13.59 17.58
C ASP A 422 -5.52 15.05 17.91
N MET A 423 -5.29 15.32 19.20
CA MET A 423 -5.25 16.64 19.80
C MET A 423 -3.97 16.84 20.61
N GLU A 424 -3.32 18.00 20.45
CA GLU A 424 -2.19 18.44 21.27
C GLU A 424 -2.66 19.58 22.18
N PHE A 425 -2.32 19.54 23.47
CA PHE A 425 -2.71 20.56 24.44
C PHE A 425 -1.61 20.87 25.46
N THR A 426 -1.69 22.05 26.06
CA THR A 426 -0.84 22.51 27.16
C THR A 426 -1.72 23.14 28.24
N VAL A 427 -1.41 22.86 29.50
CA VAL A 427 -1.94 23.57 30.67
C VAL A 427 -0.84 24.51 31.13
N GLU A 428 -1.12 25.80 31.19
CA GLU A 428 -0.20 26.82 31.70
C GLU A 428 -0.84 27.40 32.98
N GLN A 429 -0.23 27.15 34.14
CA GLN A 429 -0.72 27.62 35.44
C GLN A 429 -2.23 27.36 35.68
N GLY A 430 -2.68 26.15 35.37
CA GLY A 430 -4.09 25.71 35.48
C GLY A 430 -5.00 26.07 34.30
N LYS A 431 -4.55 26.89 33.34
CA LYS A 431 -5.33 27.24 32.14
C LYS A 431 -5.01 26.30 30.97
N LEU A 432 -6.04 25.61 30.46
CA LEU A 432 -5.92 24.77 29.26
C LEU A 432 -5.83 25.61 27.97
N TRP A 433 -4.94 25.18 27.08
CA TRP A 433 -4.73 25.70 25.74
C TRP A 433 -4.63 24.58 24.71
N MET A 434 -5.34 24.71 23.58
CA MET A 434 -5.32 23.75 22.47
C MET A 434 -4.30 24.17 21.40
N LEU A 435 -3.32 23.32 21.13
CA LEU A 435 -2.21 23.58 20.21
C LEU A 435 -2.41 22.99 18.82
N GLN A 436 -3.15 21.88 18.71
CA GLN A 436 -3.45 21.23 17.45
C GLN A 436 -4.69 20.35 17.59
N THR A 437 -5.43 20.20 16.48
CA THR A 437 -6.32 19.07 16.26
C THR A 437 -6.16 18.56 14.84
N ARG A 438 -6.41 17.27 14.59
CA ARG A 438 -6.49 16.66 13.25
C ARG A 438 -7.28 15.35 13.33
N GLY A 439 -7.82 14.88 12.20
CA GLY A 439 -8.40 13.53 12.12
C GLY A 439 -7.33 12.48 12.50
N GLY A 440 -7.57 11.72 13.57
CA GLY A 440 -6.53 10.90 14.18
C GLY A 440 -6.20 9.66 13.35
N LYS A 441 -4.90 9.33 13.26
CA LYS A 441 -4.43 8.04 12.70
C LYS A 441 -4.90 6.90 13.62
N ARG A 442 -5.24 5.76 13.02
CA ARG A 442 -5.88 4.63 13.71
C ARG A 442 -5.68 3.32 12.95
N THR A 443 -5.81 2.18 13.63
CA THR A 443 -5.75 0.84 13.01
C THR A 443 -6.98 0.56 12.14
N ALA A 444 -6.94 -0.48 11.30
CA ALA A 444 -8.12 -0.94 10.56
C ALA A 444 -9.29 -1.33 11.51
N LYS A 445 -8.98 -2.04 12.62
CA LYS A 445 -9.94 -2.42 13.67
C LYS A 445 -10.60 -1.17 14.27
N ALA A 446 -9.80 -0.18 14.64
CA ALA A 446 -10.30 1.07 15.21
C ALA A 446 -11.10 1.91 14.20
N ALA A 447 -10.62 2.06 12.97
CA ALA A 447 -11.34 2.79 11.91
C ALA A 447 -12.74 2.20 11.70
N LEU A 448 -12.83 0.87 11.64
CA LEU A 448 -14.06 0.16 11.39
C LEU A 448 -15.05 0.32 12.56
N ARG A 449 -14.60 0.13 13.80
CA ARG A 449 -15.42 0.34 15.01
C ARG A 449 -15.93 1.77 15.11
N ILE A 450 -15.04 2.76 14.99
CA ILE A 450 -15.37 4.19 15.05
C ILE A 450 -16.39 4.58 13.96
N ALA A 451 -16.24 4.09 12.73
CA ALA A 451 -17.19 4.37 11.65
C ALA A 451 -18.58 3.77 11.90
N VAL A 452 -18.67 2.60 12.54
CA VAL A 452 -19.96 1.97 12.90
C VAL A 452 -20.60 2.65 14.11
N GLU A 453 -19.83 2.96 15.16
CA GLU A 453 -20.31 3.68 16.35
C GLU A 453 -20.84 5.08 15.99
N LEU A 454 -20.04 5.92 15.29
CA LEU A 454 -20.47 7.25 14.84
C LEU A 454 -21.75 7.23 13.96
N ALA A 455 -21.98 6.13 13.23
CA ALA A 455 -23.19 5.94 12.43
C ALA A 455 -24.41 5.51 13.26
N ASN A 456 -24.19 4.74 14.33
CA ASN A 456 -25.24 4.34 15.28
C ASN A 456 -25.63 5.50 16.21
N GLU A 457 -24.67 6.34 16.60
CA GLU A 457 -24.86 7.59 17.34
C GLU A 457 -25.55 8.69 16.50
N GLY A 458 -25.64 8.51 15.18
CA GLY A 458 -26.23 9.48 14.26
C GLY A 458 -25.35 10.69 13.91
N LEU A 459 -24.08 10.71 14.34
CA LEU A 459 -23.11 11.74 13.93
C LEU A 459 -22.83 11.63 12.42
N ILE A 460 -22.80 10.41 11.87
CA ILE A 460 -22.67 10.15 10.43
C ILE A 460 -23.76 9.22 9.89
N THR A 461 -23.96 9.27 8.58
CA THR A 461 -24.83 8.32 7.89
C THR A 461 -24.10 7.00 7.64
N LYS A 462 -24.84 5.90 7.51
CA LYS A 462 -24.29 4.58 7.10
C LYS A 462 -23.49 4.66 5.78
N LYS A 463 -23.87 5.56 4.87
CA LYS A 463 -23.14 5.83 3.62
C LYS A 463 -21.81 6.52 3.87
N GLU A 464 -21.76 7.51 4.77
CA GLU A 464 -20.51 8.15 5.19
C GLU A 464 -19.57 7.16 5.91
N ALA A 465 -20.11 6.24 6.73
CA ALA A 465 -19.33 5.18 7.36
C ALA A 465 -18.65 4.25 6.32
N VAL A 466 -19.42 3.72 5.36
CA VAL A 466 -18.90 2.93 4.22
C VAL A 466 -17.83 3.69 3.45
N MET A 467 -17.97 5.01 3.28
CA MET A 467 -17.02 5.84 2.54
C MET A 467 -15.69 6.09 3.27
N ARG A 468 -15.66 6.02 4.60
CA ARG A 468 -14.49 6.36 5.43
C ARG A 468 -13.44 5.28 5.51
N ILE A 469 -13.86 4.01 5.44
CA ILE A 469 -12.92 2.89 5.50
C ILE A 469 -12.13 2.83 4.19
N ASP A 470 -10.83 2.58 4.29
CA ASP A 470 -10.01 2.26 3.14
C ASP A 470 -10.16 0.76 2.82
N PRO A 471 -10.62 0.36 1.62
CA PRO A 471 -10.73 -1.05 1.27
C PRO A 471 -9.42 -1.82 1.41
N ALA A 472 -8.26 -1.20 1.14
CA ALA A 472 -6.96 -1.84 1.28
C ALA A 472 -6.67 -2.23 2.75
N SER A 473 -7.09 -1.40 3.70
CA SER A 473 -6.88 -1.66 5.14
C SER A 473 -7.59 -2.91 5.67
N LEU A 474 -8.59 -3.46 4.94
CA LEU A 474 -9.28 -4.67 5.37
C LEU A 474 -8.41 -5.94 5.30
N ASP A 475 -7.37 -6.00 4.46
CA ASP A 475 -6.47 -7.17 4.42
C ASP A 475 -5.82 -7.42 5.80
N GLN A 476 -5.57 -6.37 6.59
CA GLN A 476 -5.05 -6.46 7.97
C GLN A 476 -6.01 -7.15 8.95
N LEU A 477 -7.30 -7.29 8.60
CA LEU A 477 -8.33 -7.95 9.40
C LEU A 477 -8.65 -9.37 8.90
N LEU A 478 -7.94 -9.85 7.88
CA LEU A 478 -8.25 -11.09 7.17
C LEU A 478 -7.14 -12.14 7.25
N HIS A 479 -5.92 -11.72 7.59
CA HIS A 479 -4.75 -12.60 7.73
C HIS A 479 -4.08 -12.42 9.11
N PRO A 480 -3.41 -13.44 9.66
CA PRO A 480 -2.57 -13.29 10.84
C PRO A 480 -1.45 -12.27 10.61
N THR A 481 -1.06 -11.55 11.65
CA THR A 481 0.00 -10.52 11.59
C THR A 481 1.06 -10.73 12.67
N ILE A 482 2.28 -10.25 12.45
CA ILE A 482 3.32 -10.24 13.51
C ILE A 482 2.93 -9.19 14.56
N ASP A 483 3.05 -9.54 15.85
CA ASP A 483 2.86 -8.58 16.95
C ASP A 483 3.74 -7.32 16.73
N PRO A 484 3.18 -6.10 16.69
CA PRO A 484 3.95 -4.88 16.51
C PRO A 484 5.07 -4.68 17.54
N ASN A 485 4.95 -5.25 18.74
CA ASN A 485 5.94 -5.16 19.81
C ASN A 485 7.04 -6.22 19.70
N ALA A 486 6.95 -7.18 18.77
CA ALA A 486 7.96 -8.21 18.58
C ALA A 486 9.24 -7.64 17.95
N LYS A 487 10.40 -7.95 18.55
CA LYS A 487 11.71 -7.57 18.01
C LYS A 487 12.01 -8.36 16.72
N ARG A 488 12.01 -7.65 15.59
CA ARG A 488 12.21 -8.21 14.25
C ARG A 488 13.70 -8.43 13.92
N ASP A 489 14.14 -9.68 13.79
CA ASP A 489 15.44 -10.06 13.18
C ASP A 489 15.26 -10.32 11.67
N VAL A 490 15.15 -9.26 10.89
CA VAL A 490 14.95 -9.33 9.43
C VAL A 490 16.24 -9.81 8.74
N ILE A 491 16.18 -10.98 8.11
CA ILE A 491 17.31 -11.60 7.40
C ILE A 491 17.30 -11.33 5.89
N ALA A 492 16.14 -11.08 5.30
CA ALA A 492 16.02 -10.73 3.88
C ALA A 492 14.71 -9.97 3.61
N THR A 493 14.64 -9.33 2.44
CA THR A 493 13.43 -8.68 1.92
C THR A 493 13.25 -9.07 0.45
N GLY A 494 12.04 -9.46 0.08
CA GLY A 494 11.59 -9.71 -1.28
C GLY A 494 10.34 -8.88 -1.60
N LEU A 495 9.56 -9.33 -2.57
CA LEU A 495 8.28 -8.73 -2.94
C LEU A 495 7.15 -9.23 -2.03
N PRO A 496 6.25 -8.35 -1.55
CA PRO A 496 5.09 -8.71 -0.71
C PRO A 496 3.99 -9.40 -1.52
N ALA A 497 4.27 -10.62 -1.99
CA ALA A 497 3.45 -11.33 -2.97
C ALA A 497 2.04 -11.66 -2.47
N SER A 498 1.89 -12.07 -1.22
CA SER A 498 0.58 -12.38 -0.61
C SER A 498 0.60 -11.98 0.87
N PRO A 499 -0.39 -11.20 1.35
CA PRO A 499 -0.35 -10.56 2.67
C PRO A 499 -0.45 -11.55 3.83
N GLY A 500 -0.20 -11.02 5.04
CA GLY A 500 -0.21 -11.76 6.29
C GLY A 500 1.17 -12.23 6.76
N ALA A 501 1.20 -12.93 7.89
CA ALA A 501 2.41 -13.45 8.51
C ALA A 501 2.30 -14.96 8.82
N ALA A 502 3.39 -15.70 8.61
CA ALA A 502 3.45 -17.13 8.87
C ALA A 502 4.79 -17.52 9.52
N SER A 503 4.75 -18.40 10.52
CA SER A 503 5.92 -18.93 11.23
C SER A 503 5.98 -20.45 11.17
N GLY A 504 7.04 -21.02 10.59
CA GLY A 504 7.18 -22.46 10.42
C GLY A 504 8.60 -22.92 10.11
N GLU A 505 8.79 -24.24 10.13
CA GLU A 505 10.05 -24.90 9.79
C GLU A 505 10.32 -24.85 8.29
N ILE A 506 11.56 -24.57 7.88
CA ILE A 506 11.95 -24.58 6.48
C ILE A 506 11.85 -25.99 5.89
N VAL A 507 11.18 -26.10 4.75
CA VAL A 507 11.14 -27.29 3.89
C VAL A 507 11.44 -26.89 2.45
N PHE A 508 12.15 -27.74 1.70
CA PHE A 508 12.59 -27.45 0.32
C PHE A 508 11.88 -28.30 -0.75
N SER A 509 11.08 -29.27 -0.31
CA SER A 509 10.28 -30.17 -1.15
C SER A 509 8.79 -30.03 -0.84
N SER A 510 7.96 -30.13 -1.89
CA SER A 510 6.50 -30.11 -1.79
C SER A 510 5.95 -31.33 -1.01
N ASP A 511 6.50 -32.52 -1.26
CA ASP A 511 6.10 -33.76 -0.57
C ASP A 511 6.46 -33.74 0.92
N GLU A 512 7.61 -33.14 1.24
CA GLU A 512 8.06 -32.97 2.63
C GLU A 512 7.15 -31.99 3.38
N ALA A 513 6.71 -30.91 2.72
CA ALA A 513 5.73 -29.98 3.27
C ALA A 513 4.39 -30.67 3.55
N ALA A 514 3.86 -31.44 2.60
CA ALA A 514 2.61 -32.19 2.74
C ALA A 514 2.69 -33.24 3.87
N LYS A 515 3.79 -34.00 3.94
CA LYS A 515 3.99 -35.01 4.98
C LYS A 515 4.08 -34.39 6.38
N LEU A 516 4.87 -33.33 6.54
CA LEU A 516 5.05 -32.69 7.85
C LEU A 516 3.77 -31.98 8.32
N GLN A 517 2.96 -31.45 7.40
CA GLN A 517 1.64 -30.92 7.73
C GLN A 517 0.66 -32.01 8.19
N ALA A 518 0.69 -33.20 7.57
CA ALA A 518 -0.09 -34.36 8.02
C ALA A 518 0.33 -34.85 9.41
N ASP A 519 1.62 -34.71 9.75
CA ASP A 519 2.16 -34.90 11.12
C ASP A 519 1.85 -33.72 12.07
N GLY A 520 1.05 -32.73 11.65
CA GLY A 520 0.61 -31.59 12.44
C GLY A 520 1.64 -30.45 12.60
N ARG A 521 2.72 -30.44 11.82
CA ARG A 521 3.82 -29.46 11.94
C ARG A 521 3.62 -28.28 10.99
N LYS A 522 3.91 -27.08 11.50
CA LYS A 522 3.86 -25.81 10.76
C LYS A 522 5.15 -25.60 9.96
N VAL A 523 5.04 -25.55 8.63
CA VAL A 523 6.19 -25.45 7.71
C VAL A 523 6.13 -24.23 6.79
N ILE A 524 7.28 -23.74 6.33
CA ILE A 524 7.43 -22.70 5.30
C ILE A 524 8.12 -23.33 4.09
N LEU A 525 7.43 -23.33 2.95
CA LEU A 525 7.97 -23.90 1.70
C LEU A 525 8.93 -22.90 1.06
N VAL A 526 10.22 -23.25 1.01
CA VAL A 526 11.28 -22.43 0.44
C VAL A 526 11.74 -23.04 -0.88
N ARG A 527 11.56 -22.31 -1.98
CA ARG A 527 11.90 -22.76 -3.34
C ARG A 527 12.67 -21.67 -4.09
N ILE A 528 13.33 -22.04 -5.20
CA ILE A 528 13.87 -21.05 -6.13
C ILE A 528 12.70 -20.36 -6.85
N GLU A 529 11.83 -21.18 -7.44
CA GLU A 529 10.53 -20.86 -8.04
C GLU A 529 9.60 -22.05 -7.77
N THR A 530 8.28 -21.85 -7.84
CA THR A 530 7.32 -22.97 -7.72
C THR A 530 6.70 -23.31 -9.07
N SER A 531 6.46 -24.60 -9.30
CA SER A 531 5.74 -25.13 -10.46
C SER A 531 4.34 -25.63 -10.04
N PRO A 532 3.46 -26.00 -10.99
CA PRO A 532 2.18 -26.63 -10.65
C PRO A 532 2.30 -27.95 -9.87
N GLU A 533 3.46 -28.63 -9.95
CA GLU A 533 3.76 -29.82 -9.15
C GLU A 533 4.02 -29.50 -7.66
N ASP A 534 4.28 -28.23 -7.31
CA ASP A 534 4.45 -27.78 -5.93
C ASP A 534 3.10 -27.45 -5.22
N ILE A 535 1.95 -27.56 -5.91
CA ILE A 535 0.64 -27.08 -5.39
C ILE A 535 0.22 -27.75 -4.07
N HIS A 536 0.45 -29.06 -3.90
CA HIS A 536 0.07 -29.77 -2.66
C HIS A 536 0.90 -29.30 -1.45
N GLY A 537 2.21 -29.10 -1.62
CA GLY A 537 3.09 -28.56 -0.59
C GLY A 537 2.85 -27.07 -0.33
N MET A 538 2.48 -26.29 -1.35
CA MET A 538 2.02 -24.91 -1.18
C MET A 538 0.71 -24.83 -0.38
N HIS A 539 -0.22 -25.78 -0.61
CA HIS A 539 -1.44 -25.92 0.19
C HIS A 539 -1.16 -26.42 1.61
N ALA A 540 -0.12 -27.23 1.82
CA ALA A 540 0.29 -27.71 3.13
C ALA A 540 1.03 -26.65 3.97
N ALA A 541 1.92 -25.87 3.36
CA ALA A 541 2.76 -24.90 4.07
C ALA A 541 1.96 -23.72 4.64
N GLU A 542 2.36 -23.20 5.81
CA GLU A 542 1.78 -21.99 6.41
C GLU A 542 2.10 -20.74 5.59
N GLY A 543 3.21 -20.76 4.84
CA GLY A 543 3.65 -19.67 3.99
C GLY A 543 4.71 -20.11 2.97
N ILE A 544 4.91 -19.30 1.93
CA ILE A 544 5.73 -19.65 0.76
C ILE A 544 6.80 -18.58 0.54
N LEU A 545 8.05 -19.00 0.38
CA LEU A 545 9.19 -18.14 0.12
C LEU A 545 9.88 -18.56 -1.19
N THR A 546 10.00 -17.62 -2.13
CA THR A 546 10.70 -17.86 -3.40
C THR A 546 11.84 -16.87 -3.64
N THR A 547 12.97 -17.35 -4.17
CA THR A 547 14.13 -16.51 -4.48
C THR A 547 13.99 -15.79 -5.83
N ARG A 548 13.12 -16.30 -6.70
CA ARG A 548 12.72 -15.73 -8.00
C ARG A 548 11.20 -15.54 -8.06
N GLY A 549 10.72 -15.00 -9.19
CA GLY A 549 9.30 -14.72 -9.43
C GLY A 549 8.87 -13.33 -8.95
N GLY A 550 7.99 -12.68 -9.71
CA GLY A 550 7.40 -11.38 -9.36
C GLY A 550 6.17 -11.48 -8.45
N MET A 551 5.51 -10.33 -8.24
CA MET A 551 4.16 -10.22 -7.64
C MET A 551 3.08 -11.03 -8.39
N THR A 552 3.40 -11.47 -9.60
CA THR A 552 2.53 -12.14 -10.56
C THR A 552 2.84 -13.62 -10.77
N SER A 553 3.96 -14.11 -10.21
CA SER A 553 4.45 -15.48 -10.38
C SER A 553 3.45 -16.55 -9.91
N HIS A 554 3.65 -17.79 -10.36
CA HIS A 554 2.89 -18.96 -9.90
C HIS A 554 2.78 -19.01 -8.36
N ALA A 555 3.90 -18.85 -7.65
CA ALA A 555 3.95 -18.74 -6.19
C ALA A 555 3.00 -17.65 -5.64
N ALA A 556 3.10 -16.43 -6.16
CA ALA A 556 2.32 -15.29 -5.69
C ALA A 556 0.81 -15.44 -5.94
N VAL A 557 0.42 -15.93 -7.13
CA VAL A 557 -0.98 -16.10 -7.52
C VAL A 557 -1.66 -17.20 -6.71
N VAL A 558 -1.02 -18.36 -6.59
CA VAL A 558 -1.58 -19.49 -5.84
C VAL A 558 -1.64 -19.15 -4.34
N ALA A 559 -0.60 -18.50 -3.78
CA ALA A 559 -0.61 -18.06 -2.39
C ALA A 559 -1.73 -17.03 -2.10
N ARG A 560 -1.95 -16.04 -2.97
CA ARG A 560 -3.08 -15.08 -2.85
C ARG A 560 -4.44 -15.73 -3.05
N GLY A 561 -4.53 -16.79 -3.85
CA GLY A 561 -5.73 -17.63 -3.97
C GLY A 561 -6.05 -18.30 -2.65
N MET A 562 -5.07 -19.00 -2.07
CA MET A 562 -5.17 -19.73 -0.80
C MET A 562 -5.20 -18.82 0.45
N GLY A 563 -4.98 -17.51 0.32
CA GLY A 563 -4.86 -16.57 1.43
C GLY A 563 -3.63 -16.79 2.33
N LYS A 564 -2.60 -17.46 1.81
CA LYS A 564 -1.37 -17.80 2.53
C LYS A 564 -0.31 -16.70 2.35
N PRO A 565 0.43 -16.30 3.39
CA PRO A 565 1.54 -15.37 3.28
C PRO A 565 2.59 -15.83 2.27
N CYS A 566 3.03 -14.92 1.41
CA CYS A 566 4.09 -15.21 0.44
C CYS A 566 5.02 -14.03 0.24
N VAL A 567 6.32 -14.34 0.23
CA VAL A 567 7.39 -13.42 -0.18
C VAL A 567 8.05 -14.01 -1.43
N SER A 568 8.02 -13.28 -2.54
CA SER A 568 8.60 -13.74 -3.81
C SER A 568 9.80 -12.90 -4.25
N GLY A 569 10.58 -13.42 -5.21
CA GLY A 569 11.70 -12.65 -5.80
C GLY A 569 12.79 -12.26 -4.81
N CYS A 570 12.97 -13.01 -3.72
CA CYS A 570 13.93 -12.70 -2.66
C CYS A 570 15.36 -13.08 -3.09
N GLY A 571 15.89 -12.37 -4.10
CA GLY A 571 17.15 -12.71 -4.80
C GLY A 571 18.43 -12.60 -3.97
N THR A 572 18.35 -12.10 -2.73
CA THR A 572 19.46 -12.17 -1.74
C THR A 572 19.62 -13.55 -1.13
N ILE A 573 18.59 -14.41 -1.20
CA ILE A 573 18.60 -15.79 -0.70
C ILE A 573 19.13 -16.74 -1.78
N ARG A 574 20.05 -17.62 -1.40
CA ARG A 574 20.48 -18.76 -2.23
C ARG A 574 20.07 -20.07 -1.58
N VAL A 575 19.27 -20.85 -2.31
CA VAL A 575 18.81 -22.20 -1.95
C VAL A 575 19.73 -23.25 -2.57
N ASP A 576 20.16 -24.22 -1.77
CA ASP A 576 20.89 -25.42 -2.18
C ASP A 576 20.07 -26.65 -1.76
N TYR A 577 19.39 -27.24 -2.73
CA TYR A 577 18.54 -28.42 -2.53
C TYR A 577 19.34 -29.67 -2.14
N GLY A 578 20.55 -29.84 -2.67
CA GLY A 578 21.38 -31.02 -2.39
C GLY A 578 21.91 -31.05 -0.95
N ARG A 579 22.01 -29.87 -0.32
CA ARG A 579 22.40 -29.74 1.09
C ARG A 579 21.22 -29.51 2.05
N GLY A 580 20.01 -29.26 1.53
CA GLY A 580 18.86 -28.87 2.34
C GLY A 580 19.11 -27.56 3.11
N THR A 581 19.63 -26.54 2.43
CA THR A 581 20.00 -25.26 3.07
C THR A 581 19.63 -24.03 2.25
N MET A 582 19.27 -22.93 2.93
CA MET A 582 19.26 -21.59 2.36
C MET A 582 20.33 -20.71 3.03
N SER A 583 20.89 -19.76 2.28
CA SER A 583 21.95 -18.86 2.75
C SER A 583 21.70 -17.42 2.35
N ILE A 584 22.01 -16.50 3.27
CA ILE A 584 21.93 -15.04 3.08
C ILE A 584 23.17 -14.40 3.72
N GLY A 585 24.04 -13.82 2.89
CA GLY A 585 25.30 -13.24 3.35
C GLY A 585 26.17 -14.27 4.08
N SER A 586 26.37 -14.08 5.38
CA SER A 586 27.11 -14.99 6.27
C SER A 586 26.22 -15.96 7.08
N ARG A 587 24.89 -15.80 7.04
CA ARG A 587 23.93 -16.66 7.77
C ARG A 587 23.46 -17.80 6.86
N SER A 588 23.31 -19.00 7.44
CA SER A 588 22.81 -20.19 6.76
C SER A 588 21.78 -20.89 7.62
N PHE A 589 20.69 -21.31 7.01
CA PHE A 589 19.57 -22.03 7.63
C PHE A 589 19.38 -23.36 6.89
N LYS A 590 18.84 -24.36 7.59
CA LYS A 590 18.70 -25.75 7.14
C LYS A 590 17.23 -26.18 7.15
N THR A 591 16.92 -27.31 6.54
CA THR A 591 15.62 -27.98 6.74
C THR A 591 15.34 -28.15 8.23
N GLY A 592 14.14 -27.80 8.68
CA GLY A 592 13.75 -27.85 10.09
C GLY A 592 14.07 -26.59 10.92
N ASP A 593 14.96 -25.70 10.46
CA ASP A 593 15.16 -24.40 11.13
C ASP A 593 13.89 -23.55 10.98
N VAL A 594 13.49 -22.82 12.02
CA VAL A 594 12.25 -22.01 12.00
C VAL A 594 12.53 -20.60 11.49
N ILE A 595 11.69 -20.14 10.56
CA ILE A 595 11.64 -18.75 10.09
C ILE A 595 10.23 -18.20 10.17
N THR A 596 10.13 -16.88 10.11
CA THR A 596 8.87 -16.16 9.92
C THR A 596 8.93 -15.39 8.61
N ILE A 597 7.84 -15.36 7.85
CA ILE A 597 7.67 -14.45 6.72
C ILE A 597 6.54 -13.46 7.01
N ASP A 598 6.75 -12.19 6.66
CA ASP A 598 5.76 -11.12 6.62
C ASP A 598 5.50 -10.80 5.14
N GLY A 599 4.49 -11.45 4.58
CA GLY A 599 4.09 -11.28 3.19
C GLY A 599 3.44 -9.93 2.88
N SER A 600 3.16 -9.11 3.91
CA SER A 600 2.64 -7.74 3.75
C SER A 600 3.77 -6.73 3.53
N LEU A 601 4.91 -6.92 4.21
CA LEU A 601 6.11 -6.08 4.06
C LEU A 601 7.20 -6.72 3.17
N GLY A 602 6.98 -7.95 2.69
CA GLY A 602 7.98 -8.69 1.93
C GLY A 602 9.18 -9.17 2.77
N GLN A 603 9.07 -9.19 4.10
CA GLN A 603 10.20 -9.48 5.00
C GLN A 603 10.31 -10.97 5.31
N VAL A 604 11.54 -11.46 5.41
CA VAL A 604 11.88 -12.77 5.96
C VAL A 604 12.66 -12.55 7.25
N LEU A 605 12.25 -13.21 8.33
CA LEU A 605 12.81 -13.04 9.67
C LEU A 605 13.32 -14.39 10.22
N ALA A 606 14.41 -14.34 10.99
CA ALA A 606 14.94 -15.52 11.66
C ALA A 606 14.10 -15.89 12.89
N GLY A 607 13.83 -17.18 13.08
CA GLY A 607 13.09 -17.70 14.22
C GLY A 607 11.57 -17.54 14.10
N ARG A 608 10.85 -17.97 15.15
CA ARG A 608 9.40 -17.84 15.29
C ARG A 608 9.07 -16.49 15.92
N MET A 609 8.27 -15.66 15.25
CA MET A 609 7.73 -14.44 15.83
C MET A 609 6.39 -14.71 16.55
N PRO A 610 6.04 -13.92 17.58
CA PRO A 610 4.67 -13.84 18.08
C PRO A 610 3.73 -13.34 16.97
N MET A 611 2.57 -13.98 16.83
CA MET A 611 1.56 -13.64 15.83
C MET A 611 0.21 -13.36 16.49
N ILE A 612 -0.56 -12.46 15.90
CA ILE A 612 -1.92 -12.09 16.31
C ILE A 612 -2.88 -12.66 15.26
N GLU A 613 -3.82 -13.50 15.69
CA GLU A 613 -4.87 -14.06 14.84
C GLU A 613 -5.96 -13.02 14.53
N PRO A 614 -6.55 -13.02 13.32
CA PRO A 614 -7.55 -12.03 12.92
C PRO A 614 -8.93 -12.31 13.53
N GLU A 615 -9.42 -11.38 14.36
CA GLU A 615 -10.81 -11.37 14.84
C GLU A 615 -11.71 -10.56 13.90
N LEU A 616 -12.61 -11.23 13.16
CA LEU A 616 -13.69 -10.59 12.42
C LEU A 616 -14.76 -10.05 13.39
N SER A 617 -14.62 -8.78 13.77
CA SER A 617 -15.49 -8.14 14.77
C SER A 617 -16.95 -7.97 14.29
N GLY A 618 -17.89 -7.80 15.23
CA GLY A 618 -19.32 -7.64 14.91
C GLY A 618 -19.61 -6.39 14.08
N GLU A 619 -18.77 -5.36 14.21
CA GLU A 619 -18.80 -4.14 13.42
C GLU A 619 -18.44 -4.43 11.95
N PHE A 620 -17.51 -5.35 11.66
CA PHE A 620 -17.14 -5.72 10.28
C PHE A 620 -18.37 -6.27 9.55
N GLY A 621 -19.07 -7.23 10.17
CA GLY A 621 -20.32 -7.75 9.63
C GLY A 621 -21.41 -6.69 9.46
N THR A 622 -21.41 -5.64 10.29
CA THR A 622 -22.35 -4.52 10.22
C THR A 622 -22.03 -3.58 9.05
N LEU A 623 -20.77 -3.18 8.89
CA LEU A 623 -20.30 -2.36 7.78
C LEU A 623 -20.51 -3.08 6.44
N MET A 624 -20.18 -4.37 6.36
CA MET A 624 -20.34 -5.19 5.15
C MET A 624 -21.81 -5.29 4.71
N LYS A 625 -22.76 -5.36 5.65
CA LYS A 625 -24.21 -5.27 5.35
C LYS A 625 -24.60 -3.91 4.79
N TRP A 626 -24.00 -2.81 5.26
CA TRP A 626 -24.26 -1.47 4.72
C TRP A 626 -23.63 -1.28 3.33
N ALA A 627 -22.49 -1.90 3.06
CA ALA A 627 -21.87 -1.92 1.74
C ALA A 627 -22.75 -2.67 0.72
N ASP A 628 -23.27 -3.85 1.06
CA ASP A 628 -24.17 -4.63 0.21
C ASP A 628 -25.46 -3.88 -0.16
N GLN A 629 -26.01 -3.08 0.75
CA GLN A 629 -27.21 -2.27 0.51
C GLN A 629 -27.02 -1.16 -0.54
N VAL A 630 -25.77 -0.89 -0.95
CA VAL A 630 -25.41 0.29 -1.74
C VAL A 630 -24.65 -0.07 -3.03
N ARG A 631 -23.85 -1.13 -3.04
CA ARG A 631 -23.19 -1.61 -4.27
C ARG A 631 -24.23 -2.02 -5.32
N LYS A 632 -23.89 -1.82 -6.60
CA LYS A 632 -24.77 -2.19 -7.74
C LYS A 632 -24.28 -3.39 -8.53
N ILE A 633 -23.01 -3.76 -8.37
CA ILE A 633 -22.38 -4.87 -9.08
C ILE A 633 -22.22 -6.05 -8.12
N GLY A 634 -22.30 -7.25 -8.68
CA GLY A 634 -22.09 -8.48 -7.94
C GLY A 634 -20.63 -8.68 -7.55
N VAL A 635 -20.37 -9.42 -6.48
CA VAL A 635 -19.02 -9.86 -6.11
C VAL A 635 -19.01 -11.39 -6.04
N ARG A 636 -18.32 -12.00 -6.99
CA ARG A 636 -18.08 -13.44 -7.06
C ARG A 636 -16.65 -13.78 -6.64
N VAL A 637 -16.37 -15.07 -6.54
CA VAL A 637 -15.04 -15.60 -6.24
C VAL A 637 -14.39 -16.31 -7.44
N ASN A 638 -13.07 -16.18 -7.56
CA ASN A 638 -12.20 -17.09 -8.28
C ASN A 638 -11.82 -18.19 -7.30
N GLY A 639 -12.46 -19.36 -7.41
CA GLY A 639 -12.39 -20.41 -6.41
C GLY A 639 -12.55 -21.77 -7.07
N ASP A 640 -11.56 -22.63 -6.84
CA ASP A 640 -11.38 -23.86 -7.62
C ASP A 640 -11.63 -25.10 -6.73
N THR A 641 -11.54 -24.94 -5.40
CA THR A 641 -11.74 -26.00 -4.40
C THR A 641 -13.00 -25.79 -3.54
N PRO A 642 -13.49 -26.86 -2.87
CA PRO A 642 -14.54 -26.75 -1.86
C PRO A 642 -14.23 -25.76 -0.72
N ASP A 643 -12.98 -25.68 -0.26
CA ASP A 643 -12.59 -24.80 0.85
C ASP A 643 -12.52 -23.32 0.44
N ASP A 644 -12.07 -23.03 -0.79
CA ASP A 644 -12.21 -21.69 -1.39
C ASP A 644 -13.68 -21.26 -1.41
N ALA A 645 -14.56 -22.16 -1.89
CA ALA A 645 -15.99 -21.91 -1.99
C ALA A 645 -16.63 -21.67 -0.62
N ARG A 646 -16.34 -22.51 0.39
CA ARG A 646 -16.85 -22.33 1.77
C ARG A 646 -16.35 -21.02 2.38
N THR A 647 -15.09 -20.66 2.15
CA THR A 647 -14.47 -19.42 2.66
C THR A 647 -15.07 -18.18 2.00
N ALA A 648 -15.24 -18.20 0.68
CA ALA A 648 -15.87 -17.13 -0.08
C ALA A 648 -17.32 -16.84 0.36
N ILE A 649 -18.10 -17.89 0.65
CA ILE A 649 -19.47 -17.75 1.15
C ILE A 649 -19.49 -17.09 2.54
N LYS A 650 -18.55 -17.43 3.45
CA LYS A 650 -18.41 -16.73 4.75
C LYS A 650 -18.12 -15.23 4.54
N PHE A 651 -17.33 -14.89 3.52
CA PHE A 651 -17.06 -13.50 3.13
C PHE A 651 -18.14 -12.85 2.26
N GLY A 652 -19.26 -13.52 1.98
CA GLY A 652 -20.41 -12.97 1.28
C GLY A 652 -20.29 -12.92 -0.25
N ALA A 653 -19.55 -13.86 -0.85
CA ALA A 653 -19.51 -14.02 -2.31
C ALA A 653 -20.87 -14.51 -2.87
N GLU A 654 -21.24 -14.01 -4.05
CA GLU A 654 -22.51 -14.25 -4.72
C GLU A 654 -22.40 -15.30 -5.83
N GLY A 655 -21.55 -16.30 -5.61
CA GLY A 655 -21.21 -17.37 -6.55
C GLY A 655 -19.76 -17.33 -7.03
N ILE A 656 -19.43 -18.22 -7.96
CA ILE A 656 -18.09 -18.36 -8.56
C ILE A 656 -18.09 -17.70 -9.94
N GLY A 657 -17.15 -16.80 -10.19
CA GLY A 657 -16.95 -16.12 -11.48
C GLY A 657 -15.81 -16.73 -12.30
N LEU A 658 -14.97 -17.57 -11.68
CA LEU A 658 -13.96 -18.39 -12.33
C LEU A 658 -13.66 -19.62 -11.45
N CYS A 659 -13.99 -20.81 -11.95
CA CYS A 659 -13.45 -22.09 -11.49
C CYS A 659 -12.54 -22.63 -12.60
N ARG A 660 -11.25 -22.81 -12.30
CA ARG A 660 -10.20 -23.32 -13.18
C ARG A 660 -10.15 -24.84 -13.12
N THR A 661 -10.36 -25.50 -14.26
CA THR A 661 -10.36 -26.97 -14.30
C THR A 661 -8.97 -27.57 -14.30
N GLU A 662 -7.95 -26.86 -14.81
CA GLU A 662 -6.55 -27.26 -14.71
C GLU A 662 -6.09 -27.58 -13.29
N HIS A 663 -6.54 -26.81 -12.28
CA HIS A 663 -6.17 -27.04 -10.88
C HIS A 663 -6.71 -28.38 -10.33
N MET A 664 -7.80 -28.91 -10.90
CA MET A 664 -8.39 -30.20 -10.53
C MET A 664 -7.60 -31.41 -11.04
N PHE A 665 -6.50 -31.21 -11.77
CA PHE A 665 -5.71 -32.26 -12.39
C PHE A 665 -4.32 -32.49 -11.78
N PHE A 666 -3.84 -31.62 -10.87
CA PHE A 666 -2.48 -31.72 -10.33
C PHE A 666 -2.30 -32.73 -9.18
N GLU A 667 -3.38 -33.30 -8.65
CA GLU A 667 -3.30 -34.42 -7.70
C GLU A 667 -2.57 -35.63 -8.33
N GLU A 668 -1.73 -36.32 -7.57
CA GLU A 668 -0.79 -37.33 -8.08
C GLU A 668 -1.45 -38.46 -8.91
N THR A 669 -2.66 -38.88 -8.55
CA THR A 669 -3.42 -39.91 -9.28
C THR A 669 -3.97 -39.38 -10.62
N ARG A 670 -4.31 -38.09 -10.65
CA ARG A 670 -4.95 -37.39 -11.77
C ARG A 670 -3.93 -36.94 -12.80
N ILE A 671 -2.80 -36.40 -12.37
CA ILE A 671 -1.72 -35.93 -13.25
C ILE A 671 -1.16 -37.09 -14.09
N ARG A 672 -1.03 -38.29 -13.51
CA ARG A 672 -0.67 -39.53 -14.24
C ARG A 672 -1.67 -39.84 -15.36
N THR A 673 -2.96 -39.64 -15.11
CA THR A 673 -4.04 -39.90 -16.07
C THR A 673 -4.10 -38.82 -17.17
N VAL A 674 -3.83 -37.55 -16.83
CA VAL A 674 -3.64 -36.47 -17.83
C VAL A 674 -2.41 -36.72 -18.70
N ARG A 675 -1.30 -37.20 -18.13
CA ARG A 675 -0.11 -37.60 -18.89
C ARG A 675 -0.42 -38.75 -19.87
N GLU A 676 -1.23 -39.73 -19.47
CA GLU A 676 -1.71 -40.81 -20.36
C GLU A 676 -2.54 -40.26 -21.54
N MET A 677 -3.42 -39.30 -21.28
CA MET A 677 -4.18 -38.58 -22.32
C MET A 677 -3.28 -37.81 -23.30
N ILE A 678 -2.18 -37.20 -22.82
CA ILE A 678 -1.25 -36.42 -23.65
C ILE A 678 -0.37 -37.31 -24.54
N LEU A 679 0.03 -38.49 -24.02
CA LEU A 679 0.77 -39.52 -24.76
C LEU A 679 -0.09 -40.30 -25.77
N SER A 680 -1.41 -40.12 -25.76
CA SER A 680 -2.32 -40.82 -26.67
C SER A 680 -2.19 -40.28 -28.11
N GLU A 681 -1.85 -41.18 -29.04
CA GLU A 681 -1.62 -40.90 -30.46
C GLU A 681 -2.94 -40.77 -31.26
N ASP A 682 -4.02 -41.41 -30.78
CA ASP A 682 -5.33 -41.44 -31.44
C ASP A 682 -6.48 -41.03 -30.48
N GLU A 683 -7.64 -40.72 -31.05
CA GLU A 683 -8.85 -40.29 -30.32
C GLU A 683 -9.41 -41.39 -29.40
N GLN A 684 -9.35 -42.67 -29.80
CA GLN A 684 -9.91 -43.78 -29.01
C GLN A 684 -9.10 -43.99 -27.73
N SER A 685 -7.76 -43.98 -27.83
CA SER A 685 -6.85 -44.00 -26.68
C SER A 685 -7.05 -42.76 -25.78
N ARG A 686 -7.18 -41.57 -26.37
CA ARG A 686 -7.42 -40.33 -25.60
C ARG A 686 -8.74 -40.38 -24.83
N ARG A 687 -9.81 -40.87 -25.46
CA ARG A 687 -11.12 -41.09 -24.82
C ARG A 687 -11.06 -42.12 -23.68
N ALA A 688 -10.24 -43.16 -23.80
CA ALA A 688 -10.04 -44.14 -22.73
C ALA A 688 -9.36 -43.54 -21.49
N ALA A 689 -8.36 -42.67 -21.67
CA ALA A 689 -7.74 -41.92 -20.56
C ALA A 689 -8.73 -40.89 -19.95
N LEU A 690 -9.45 -40.14 -20.80
CA LEU A 690 -10.48 -39.17 -20.37
C LEU A 690 -11.62 -39.82 -19.57
N ALA A 691 -12.01 -41.06 -19.89
CA ALA A 691 -13.02 -41.80 -19.14
C ALA A 691 -12.61 -42.10 -17.68
N LYS A 692 -11.31 -42.15 -17.38
CA LYS A 692 -10.78 -42.29 -16.00
C LYS A 692 -10.83 -40.97 -15.22
N LEU A 693 -10.64 -39.83 -15.91
CA LEU A 693 -10.73 -38.48 -15.31
C LEU A 693 -12.18 -38.06 -15.01
N LEU A 694 -13.13 -38.45 -15.86
CA LEU A 694 -14.56 -38.10 -15.73
C LEU A 694 -15.13 -38.29 -14.31
N PRO A 695 -15.04 -39.46 -13.65
CA PRO A 695 -15.59 -39.63 -12.30
C PRO A 695 -14.89 -38.78 -11.23
N MET A 696 -13.59 -38.50 -11.40
CA MET A 696 -12.81 -37.66 -10.47
C MET A 696 -13.26 -36.21 -10.56
N GLN A 697 -13.29 -35.65 -11.78
CA GLN A 697 -13.70 -34.26 -12.00
C GLN A 697 -15.19 -34.05 -11.67
N ARG A 698 -16.04 -35.05 -11.93
CA ARG A 698 -17.46 -35.00 -11.53
C ARG A 698 -17.60 -34.91 -10.00
N ALA A 699 -16.79 -35.64 -9.23
CA ALA A 699 -16.86 -35.60 -7.77
C ALA A 699 -16.56 -34.20 -7.21
N ASP A 700 -15.52 -33.53 -7.71
CA ASP A 700 -15.16 -32.17 -7.29
C ASP A 700 -16.30 -31.18 -7.57
N PHE A 701 -16.89 -31.25 -8.79
CA PHE A 701 -18.01 -30.40 -9.17
C PHE A 701 -19.27 -30.66 -8.34
N VAL A 702 -19.55 -31.90 -7.94
CA VAL A 702 -20.69 -32.20 -7.05
C VAL A 702 -20.53 -31.46 -5.74
N GLU A 703 -19.37 -31.55 -5.07
CA GLU A 703 -19.15 -30.84 -3.81
C GLU A 703 -19.20 -29.30 -4.00
N LEU A 704 -18.56 -28.79 -5.05
CA LEU A 704 -18.56 -27.36 -5.38
C LEU A 704 -19.98 -26.82 -5.60
N PHE A 705 -20.82 -27.54 -6.33
CA PHE A 705 -22.22 -27.16 -6.61
C PHE A 705 -23.13 -27.34 -5.39
N GLU A 706 -22.88 -28.32 -4.51
CA GLU A 706 -23.58 -28.46 -3.24
C GLU A 706 -23.36 -27.25 -2.32
N ILE A 707 -22.11 -26.75 -2.25
CA ILE A 707 -21.75 -25.53 -1.51
C ILE A 707 -22.42 -24.30 -2.14
N MET A 708 -22.35 -24.20 -3.47
CA MET A 708 -22.88 -23.07 -4.25
C MET A 708 -24.37 -23.21 -4.62
N LYS A 709 -25.17 -23.95 -3.83
CA LYS A 709 -26.56 -24.30 -4.16
C LYS A 709 -27.47 -23.10 -4.48
N GLY A 710 -27.84 -22.99 -5.76
CA GLY A 710 -28.60 -21.86 -6.33
C GLY A 710 -27.92 -20.50 -6.21
N LEU A 711 -26.59 -20.50 -6.18
CA LEU A 711 -25.74 -19.41 -6.65
C LEU A 711 -25.18 -19.79 -8.03
N PRO A 712 -24.72 -18.81 -8.82
CA PRO A 712 -24.10 -19.09 -10.11
C PRO A 712 -22.66 -19.59 -9.97
N VAL A 713 -22.24 -20.50 -10.85
CA VAL A 713 -20.88 -21.04 -10.92
C VAL A 713 -20.39 -21.05 -12.36
N THR A 714 -19.36 -20.23 -12.64
CA THR A 714 -18.68 -20.14 -13.94
C THR A 714 -17.49 -21.09 -13.99
N VAL A 715 -17.61 -22.21 -14.71
CA VAL A 715 -16.53 -23.18 -14.92
C VAL A 715 -15.79 -22.89 -16.23
N ARG A 716 -14.47 -22.72 -16.16
CA ARG A 716 -13.59 -22.54 -17.32
C ARG A 716 -13.07 -23.89 -17.80
N LEU A 717 -13.25 -24.19 -19.09
CA LEU A 717 -12.64 -25.36 -19.72
C LEU A 717 -11.11 -25.27 -19.69
N LEU A 718 -10.43 -26.40 -19.91
CA LEU A 718 -8.97 -26.52 -19.84
C LEU A 718 -8.27 -25.40 -20.64
N ASP A 719 -7.46 -24.61 -19.95
CA ASP A 719 -6.73 -23.49 -20.53
C ASP A 719 -5.23 -23.72 -20.82
N PRO A 720 -4.40 -24.29 -19.94
CA PRO A 720 -2.95 -24.36 -20.17
C PRO A 720 -2.54 -25.28 -21.33
N PRO A 721 -1.40 -25.01 -22.00
CA PRO A 721 -0.83 -25.87 -23.01
C PRO A 721 -0.41 -27.24 -22.42
N LEU A 722 -0.50 -28.29 -23.23
CA LEU A 722 -0.33 -29.66 -22.76
C LEU A 722 1.08 -29.96 -22.20
N HIS A 723 2.11 -29.19 -22.55
CA HIS A 723 3.46 -29.39 -22.02
C HIS A 723 3.61 -29.01 -20.53
N GLU A 724 2.73 -28.16 -19.97
CA GLU A 724 2.76 -27.82 -18.52
C GLU A 724 2.43 -29.04 -17.62
N PHE A 725 1.82 -30.08 -18.18
CA PHE A 725 1.55 -31.34 -17.48
C PHE A 725 2.65 -32.40 -17.69
N LEU A 726 3.68 -32.13 -18.51
CA LEU A 726 4.75 -33.09 -18.80
C LEU A 726 6.02 -32.76 -18.00
N PRO A 727 6.79 -33.76 -17.56
CA PRO A 727 8.06 -33.54 -16.85
C PRO A 727 9.08 -32.80 -17.71
N HIS A 728 9.95 -32.02 -17.07
CA HIS A 728 10.89 -31.11 -17.72
C HIS A 728 12.34 -31.58 -17.62
N THR A 729 12.73 -32.25 -16.54
CA THR A 729 14.10 -32.79 -16.38
C THR A 729 14.21 -34.25 -16.78
N HIS A 730 15.42 -34.69 -17.13
CA HIS A 730 15.66 -36.07 -17.53
C HIS A 730 15.35 -37.09 -16.41
N ALA A 731 15.59 -36.71 -15.15
CA ALA A 731 15.27 -37.52 -13.99
C ALA A 731 13.76 -37.69 -13.80
N GLU A 732 12.98 -36.59 -13.88
CA GLU A 732 11.52 -36.64 -13.84
C GLU A 732 10.96 -37.48 -14.99
N VAL A 733 11.51 -37.37 -16.21
CA VAL A 733 11.11 -38.20 -17.35
C VAL A 733 11.31 -39.69 -17.05
N GLU A 734 12.44 -40.10 -16.48
CA GLU A 734 12.68 -41.50 -16.10
C GLU A 734 11.78 -41.99 -14.95
N GLU A 735 11.43 -41.11 -14.01
CA GLU A 735 10.55 -41.41 -12.90
C GLU A 735 9.09 -41.56 -13.35
N VAL A 736 8.57 -40.57 -14.05
CA VAL A 736 7.21 -40.57 -14.62
C VAL A 736 7.04 -41.73 -15.59
N ALA A 737 8.04 -42.04 -16.41
CA ALA A 737 7.97 -43.16 -17.32
C ALA A 737 7.89 -44.52 -16.60
N ARG A 738 8.66 -44.71 -15.51
CA ARG A 738 8.53 -45.88 -14.62
C ARG A 738 7.16 -45.94 -13.95
N ALA A 739 6.67 -44.82 -13.43
CA ALA A 739 5.37 -44.72 -12.75
C ALA A 739 4.16 -44.98 -13.67
N MET A 740 4.31 -44.69 -14.97
CA MET A 740 3.30 -44.91 -16.01
C MET A 740 3.51 -46.19 -16.83
N ASN A 741 4.57 -46.97 -16.55
CA ASN A 741 4.96 -48.16 -17.32
C ASN A 741 5.09 -47.89 -18.84
N THR A 742 5.78 -46.81 -19.21
CA THR A 742 6.01 -46.38 -20.60
C THR A 742 7.51 -46.14 -20.87
N ASP A 743 7.91 -46.00 -22.14
CA ASP A 743 9.31 -45.72 -22.51
C ASP A 743 9.67 -44.25 -22.17
N PRO A 744 10.73 -43.99 -21.37
CA PRO A 744 11.23 -42.63 -21.13
C PRO A 744 11.50 -41.83 -22.42
N ARG A 745 11.89 -42.50 -23.51
CA ARG A 745 12.12 -41.85 -24.81
C ARG A 745 10.83 -41.33 -25.42
N ARG A 746 9.75 -42.11 -25.38
CA ARG A 746 8.42 -41.70 -25.88
C ARG A 746 7.90 -40.47 -25.12
N LEU A 747 8.12 -40.44 -23.81
CA LEU A 747 7.77 -39.29 -22.96
C LEU A 747 8.62 -38.06 -23.28
N ALA A 748 9.95 -38.22 -23.42
CA ALA A 748 10.86 -37.14 -23.79
C ALA A 748 10.58 -36.56 -25.19
N ASP A 749 10.27 -37.42 -26.15
CA ASP A 749 9.97 -37.01 -27.53
C ASP A 749 8.64 -36.29 -27.62
N ARG A 750 7.60 -36.75 -26.90
CA ARG A 750 6.31 -36.05 -26.80
C ARG A 750 6.43 -34.70 -26.07
N ALA A 751 7.24 -34.63 -25.02
CA ALA A 751 7.53 -33.36 -24.33
C ALA A 751 8.26 -32.37 -25.25
N ARG A 752 9.17 -32.86 -26.11
CA ARG A 752 9.87 -32.03 -27.11
C ARG A 752 8.96 -31.58 -28.26
N GLU A 753 8.04 -32.44 -28.70
CA GLU A 753 7.04 -32.12 -29.74
C GLU A 753 6.05 -31.04 -29.28
N LEU A 754 5.60 -31.12 -28.02
CA LEU A 754 4.67 -30.16 -27.42
C LEU A 754 5.38 -28.92 -26.83
N SER A 755 6.71 -28.84 -26.88
CA SER A 755 7.48 -27.70 -26.40
C SER A 755 7.28 -26.49 -27.30
N GLU A 756 6.95 -25.34 -26.71
CA GLU A 756 6.68 -24.10 -27.43
C GLU A 756 7.63 -22.98 -27.03
N PHE A 757 8.03 -22.15 -28.00
CA PHE A 757 8.87 -20.97 -27.72
C PHE A 757 8.16 -19.90 -26.87
N ASN A 758 6.83 -19.81 -26.95
CA ASN A 758 6.02 -18.84 -26.22
C ASN A 758 4.70 -19.48 -25.75
N PRO A 759 4.71 -20.32 -24.69
CA PRO A 759 3.53 -21.05 -24.19
C PRO A 759 2.27 -20.19 -23.96
N MET A 760 2.47 -18.95 -23.51
CA MET A 760 1.42 -17.94 -23.31
C MET A 760 0.53 -17.73 -24.55
N LEU A 761 1.09 -17.84 -25.75
CA LEU A 761 0.39 -17.58 -27.03
C LEU A 761 0.18 -18.85 -27.87
N GLY A 762 0.52 -20.02 -27.33
CA GLY A 762 0.66 -21.28 -28.06
C GLY A 762 -0.61 -22.14 -28.17
N PHE A 763 -0.41 -23.44 -28.23
CA PHE A 763 -1.45 -24.45 -28.43
C PHE A 763 -2.15 -24.78 -27.11
N ARG A 764 -3.05 -23.86 -26.73
CA ARG A 764 -3.75 -23.86 -25.44
C ARG A 764 -5.24 -23.44 -25.57
N GLY A 765 -6.01 -23.53 -24.50
CA GLY A 765 -7.41 -23.05 -24.43
C GLY A 765 -8.33 -23.62 -25.51
N CYS A 766 -9.16 -22.78 -26.15
CA CYS A 766 -10.08 -23.21 -27.21
C CYS A 766 -9.40 -23.97 -28.35
N ARG A 767 -8.10 -23.76 -28.60
CA ARG A 767 -7.36 -24.40 -29.70
C ARG A 767 -7.17 -25.89 -29.42
N ILE A 768 -6.90 -26.26 -28.17
CA ILE A 768 -6.93 -27.64 -27.70
C ILE A 768 -8.34 -28.21 -27.86
N ALA A 769 -9.38 -27.49 -27.42
CA ALA A 769 -10.77 -27.95 -27.50
C ALA A 769 -11.30 -28.13 -28.95
N ILE A 770 -10.70 -27.45 -29.93
CA ILE A 770 -11.02 -27.61 -31.37
C ILE A 770 -10.23 -28.77 -31.98
N ALA A 771 -8.95 -28.93 -31.62
CA ALA A 771 -8.11 -30.01 -32.12
C ALA A 771 -8.42 -31.39 -31.50
N TYR A 772 -8.82 -31.41 -30.23
CA TYR A 772 -9.21 -32.59 -29.46
C TYR A 772 -10.58 -32.37 -28.77
N PRO A 773 -11.69 -32.38 -29.54
CA PRO A 773 -13.03 -32.13 -29.01
C PRO A 773 -13.43 -33.05 -27.84
N GLU A 774 -12.87 -34.26 -27.78
CA GLU A 774 -13.09 -35.24 -26.73
C GLU A 774 -12.76 -34.70 -25.31
N ILE A 775 -11.80 -33.77 -25.20
CA ILE A 775 -11.43 -33.14 -23.93
C ILE A 775 -12.57 -32.23 -23.43
N ALA A 776 -13.08 -31.36 -24.30
CA ALA A 776 -14.20 -30.48 -23.98
C ALA A 776 -15.51 -31.27 -23.77
N GLU A 777 -15.73 -32.35 -24.52
CA GLU A 777 -16.85 -33.27 -24.32
C GLU A 777 -16.81 -33.94 -22.93
N MET A 778 -15.64 -34.39 -22.48
CA MET A 778 -15.46 -34.98 -21.14
C MET A 778 -15.73 -33.95 -20.04
N GLN A 779 -15.10 -32.78 -20.10
CA GLN A 779 -15.30 -31.73 -19.09
C GLN A 779 -16.76 -31.26 -19.03
N ALA A 780 -17.40 -31.04 -20.19
CA ALA A 780 -18.82 -30.72 -20.25
C ALA A 780 -19.68 -31.83 -19.61
N ARG A 781 -19.36 -33.11 -19.84
CA ARG A 781 -20.07 -34.24 -19.24
C ARG A 781 -19.92 -34.26 -17.72
N ALA A 782 -18.70 -34.08 -17.20
CA ALA A 782 -18.43 -34.00 -15.76
C ALA A 782 -19.27 -32.90 -15.10
N ILE A 783 -19.27 -31.70 -15.70
CA ILE A 783 -20.06 -30.54 -15.26
C ILE A 783 -21.56 -30.86 -15.23
N PHE A 784 -22.14 -31.38 -16.32
CA PHE A 784 -23.58 -31.58 -16.41
C PHE A 784 -24.09 -32.74 -15.53
N GLU A 785 -23.33 -33.84 -15.41
CA GLU A 785 -23.69 -34.92 -14.50
C GLU A 785 -23.61 -34.47 -13.03
N ALA A 786 -22.56 -33.72 -12.66
CA ALA A 786 -22.42 -33.16 -11.33
C ALA A 786 -23.54 -32.19 -10.95
N ALA A 787 -23.99 -31.35 -11.90
CA ALA A 787 -25.10 -30.43 -11.68
C ALA A 787 -26.42 -31.18 -11.37
N VAL A 788 -26.70 -32.27 -12.10
CA VAL A 788 -27.89 -33.12 -11.86
C VAL A 788 -27.78 -33.86 -10.51
N GLU A 789 -26.60 -34.33 -10.14
CA GLU A 789 -26.37 -35.01 -8.86
C GLU A 789 -26.49 -34.05 -7.67
N ALA A 790 -25.84 -32.89 -7.73
CA ALA A 790 -25.94 -31.86 -6.69
C ALA A 790 -27.36 -31.29 -6.55
N GLU A 791 -28.12 -31.13 -7.64
CA GLU A 791 -29.54 -30.75 -7.59
C GLU A 791 -30.37 -31.82 -6.85
N LYS A 792 -30.18 -33.10 -7.16
CA LYS A 792 -30.87 -34.21 -6.48
C LYS A 792 -30.55 -34.29 -4.98
N ARG A 793 -29.31 -33.98 -4.58
CA ARG A 793 -28.87 -34.00 -3.18
C ARG A 793 -29.31 -32.77 -2.37
N THR A 794 -29.33 -31.58 -2.98
CA THR A 794 -29.63 -30.31 -2.28
C THR A 794 -31.06 -29.82 -2.45
N GLY A 795 -31.81 -30.34 -3.42
CA GLY A 795 -33.13 -29.84 -3.81
C GLY A 795 -33.12 -28.47 -4.51
N LYS A 796 -31.94 -27.96 -4.92
CA LYS A 796 -31.81 -26.63 -5.54
C LYS A 796 -30.70 -26.62 -6.60
N ALA A 797 -31.07 -26.44 -7.87
CA ALA A 797 -30.12 -26.32 -8.97
C ALA A 797 -29.09 -25.19 -8.76
N VAL A 798 -27.86 -25.41 -9.21
CA VAL A 798 -26.80 -24.40 -9.35
C VAL A 798 -27.02 -23.54 -10.60
N GLY A 799 -26.63 -22.27 -10.58
CA GLY A 799 -26.68 -21.40 -11.76
C GLY A 799 -25.51 -21.69 -12.70
N LEU A 800 -25.64 -22.70 -13.56
CA LEU A 800 -24.51 -23.23 -14.31
C LEU A 800 -24.09 -22.33 -15.50
N GLU A 801 -22.82 -21.94 -15.53
CA GLU A 801 -22.20 -21.14 -16.59
C GLU A 801 -20.93 -21.85 -17.08
N VAL A 802 -20.85 -22.22 -18.37
CA VAL A 802 -19.67 -22.86 -18.98
C VAL A 802 -18.92 -21.84 -19.83
N MET A 803 -17.61 -21.68 -19.58
CA MET A 803 -16.78 -20.64 -20.19
C MET A 803 -15.65 -21.23 -21.02
N VAL A 804 -15.58 -20.81 -22.29
CA VAL A 804 -14.49 -21.18 -23.21
C VAL A 804 -13.35 -20.14 -23.13
N PRO A 805 -12.09 -20.54 -22.86
CA PRO A 805 -10.93 -19.65 -22.83
C PRO A 805 -10.32 -19.38 -24.21
N LEU A 806 -9.53 -18.31 -24.31
CA LEU A 806 -8.66 -17.90 -25.41
C LEU A 806 -9.32 -17.71 -26.79
N ILE A 807 -10.63 -17.42 -26.81
CA ILE A 807 -11.38 -17.14 -28.04
C ILE A 807 -10.89 -15.85 -28.71
N ALA A 808 -10.66 -15.90 -30.03
CA ALA A 808 -10.32 -14.74 -30.85
C ALA A 808 -11.38 -14.40 -31.92
N THR A 809 -12.27 -15.35 -32.24
CA THR A 809 -13.28 -15.32 -33.31
C THR A 809 -14.62 -15.91 -32.84
N LYS A 810 -15.72 -15.54 -33.49
CA LYS A 810 -17.03 -16.20 -33.26
C LYS A 810 -17.01 -17.70 -33.59
N MET A 811 -16.29 -18.09 -34.66
CA MET A 811 -16.28 -19.48 -35.16
C MET A 811 -15.59 -20.46 -34.18
N GLU A 812 -14.50 -20.04 -33.53
CA GLU A 812 -13.86 -20.85 -32.47
C GLU A 812 -14.85 -21.16 -31.34
N LEU A 813 -15.66 -20.16 -30.94
CA LEU A 813 -16.68 -20.33 -29.91
C LEU A 813 -17.83 -21.21 -30.40
N ASP A 814 -18.30 -21.02 -31.63
CA ASP A 814 -19.38 -21.82 -32.22
C ASP A 814 -19.05 -23.33 -32.24
N LEU A 815 -17.83 -23.68 -32.63
CA LEU A 815 -17.36 -25.08 -32.70
C LEU A 815 -17.34 -25.75 -31.33
N VAL A 816 -16.77 -25.08 -30.31
CA VAL A 816 -16.71 -25.61 -28.94
C VAL A 816 -18.11 -25.62 -28.29
N LYS A 817 -18.91 -24.56 -28.50
CA LYS A 817 -20.29 -24.49 -28.00
C LYS A 817 -21.16 -25.61 -28.56
N ALA A 818 -21.03 -25.95 -29.84
CA ALA A 818 -21.78 -27.06 -30.44
C ALA A 818 -21.51 -28.41 -29.75
N ARG A 819 -20.28 -28.62 -29.26
CA ARG A 819 -19.90 -29.81 -28.47
C ARG A 819 -20.50 -29.79 -27.08
N ILE A 820 -20.39 -28.66 -26.36
CA ILE A 820 -21.01 -28.47 -25.04
C ILE A 820 -22.54 -28.70 -25.12
N ASP A 821 -23.21 -28.07 -26.08
CA ASP A 821 -24.66 -28.18 -26.29
C ASP A 821 -25.10 -29.61 -26.63
N ALA A 822 -24.27 -30.37 -27.35
CA ALA A 822 -24.54 -31.78 -27.68
C ALA A 822 -24.41 -32.68 -26.44
N THR A 823 -23.33 -32.52 -25.67
CA THR A 823 -23.12 -33.26 -24.41
C THR A 823 -24.21 -32.96 -23.38
N ALA A 824 -24.63 -31.69 -23.24
CA ALA A 824 -25.75 -31.31 -22.38
C ALA A 824 -27.03 -32.08 -22.73
N LYS A 825 -27.37 -32.16 -24.02
CA LYS A 825 -28.56 -32.89 -24.53
C LYS A 825 -28.45 -34.40 -24.33
N ALA A 826 -27.24 -34.97 -24.35
CA ALA A 826 -27.02 -36.38 -24.02
C ALA A 826 -27.29 -36.63 -22.53
N VAL A 827 -26.66 -35.86 -21.63
CA VAL A 827 -26.85 -36.01 -20.18
C VAL A 827 -28.31 -35.76 -19.77
N MET A 828 -29.01 -34.78 -20.34
CA MET A 828 -30.45 -34.58 -20.10
C MET A 828 -31.29 -35.80 -20.48
N ARG A 829 -30.94 -36.50 -21.57
CA ARG A 829 -31.64 -37.69 -22.05
C ARG A 829 -31.33 -38.92 -21.20
N GLU A 830 -30.08 -39.08 -20.79
CA GLU A 830 -29.61 -40.18 -19.94
C GLU A 830 -30.16 -40.07 -18.50
N THR A 831 -30.26 -38.85 -17.96
CA THR A 831 -30.68 -38.61 -16.56
C THR A 831 -32.16 -38.33 -16.38
N GLY A 832 -32.87 -37.95 -17.44
CA GLY A 832 -34.26 -37.46 -17.39
C GLY A 832 -34.41 -36.05 -16.77
N THR A 833 -33.32 -35.37 -16.43
CA THR A 833 -33.34 -34.05 -15.77
C THR A 833 -33.10 -32.92 -16.78
N LYS A 834 -33.92 -31.86 -16.71
CA LYS A 834 -33.74 -30.67 -17.55
C LYS A 834 -32.74 -29.71 -16.90
N ILE A 835 -31.55 -29.59 -17.47
CA ILE A 835 -30.49 -28.71 -16.99
C ILE A 835 -30.65 -27.30 -17.60
N ALA A 836 -30.61 -26.25 -16.78
CA ALA A 836 -30.47 -24.88 -17.24
C ALA A 836 -28.98 -24.47 -17.15
N TYR A 837 -28.41 -24.02 -18.26
CA TYR A 837 -27.02 -23.58 -18.33
C TYR A 837 -26.86 -22.45 -19.34
N GLN A 838 -25.73 -21.74 -19.27
CA GLN A 838 -25.31 -20.74 -20.25
C GLN A 838 -23.93 -21.09 -20.79
N VAL A 839 -23.68 -20.84 -22.08
CA VAL A 839 -22.33 -20.90 -22.66
C VAL A 839 -21.83 -19.49 -22.98
N GLY A 840 -20.68 -19.15 -22.42
CA GLY A 840 -20.01 -17.86 -22.60
C GLY A 840 -18.53 -18.04 -22.90
N THR A 841 -17.81 -16.92 -22.91
CA THR A 841 -16.39 -16.91 -23.26
C THR A 841 -15.61 -15.96 -22.36
N MET A 842 -14.33 -16.29 -22.19
CA MET A 842 -13.37 -15.34 -21.66
C MET A 842 -13.00 -14.34 -22.77
N ILE A 843 -12.95 -13.05 -22.43
CA ILE A 843 -12.49 -11.97 -23.31
C ILE A 843 -11.13 -11.52 -22.78
N GLU A 844 -10.08 -12.11 -23.34
CA GLU A 844 -8.69 -11.97 -22.88
C GLU A 844 -7.69 -11.68 -24.01
N LEU A 845 -8.18 -11.55 -25.25
CA LEU A 845 -7.39 -11.16 -26.40
C LEU A 845 -7.90 -9.83 -26.98
N PRO A 846 -7.03 -8.89 -27.40
CA PRO A 846 -7.45 -7.63 -28.01
C PRO A 846 -8.37 -7.82 -29.21
N ARG A 847 -8.16 -8.88 -30.01
CA ARG A 847 -9.06 -9.25 -31.13
C ARG A 847 -10.47 -9.59 -30.66
N ALA A 848 -10.62 -10.25 -29.51
CA ALA A 848 -11.92 -10.57 -28.93
C ALA A 848 -12.65 -9.31 -28.45
N CYS A 849 -11.96 -8.37 -27.82
CA CYS A 849 -12.51 -7.05 -27.49
C CYS A 849 -13.00 -6.31 -28.74
N LEU A 850 -12.20 -6.31 -29.80
CA LEU A 850 -12.55 -5.64 -31.07
C LEU A 850 -13.73 -6.31 -31.79
N LEU A 851 -13.81 -7.64 -31.83
CA LEU A 851 -14.92 -8.36 -32.48
C LEU A 851 -16.03 -8.82 -31.50
N ALA A 852 -16.09 -8.24 -30.31
CA ALA A 852 -17.06 -8.58 -29.27
C ALA A 852 -18.53 -8.52 -29.72
N ALA A 853 -18.86 -7.72 -30.74
CA ALA A 853 -20.20 -7.69 -31.33
C ALA A 853 -20.57 -9.01 -32.02
N GLU A 854 -19.66 -9.61 -32.79
CA GLU A 854 -19.87 -10.89 -33.48
C GLU A 854 -19.86 -12.05 -32.46
N ILE A 855 -18.93 -12.01 -31.51
CA ILE A 855 -18.81 -13.06 -30.49
C ILE A 855 -20.05 -13.11 -29.58
N ALA A 856 -20.66 -11.97 -29.27
CA ALA A 856 -21.88 -11.88 -28.43
C ALA A 856 -23.17 -12.39 -29.11
N GLU A 857 -23.15 -12.69 -30.41
CA GLU A 857 -24.23 -13.44 -31.06
C GLU A 857 -24.35 -14.83 -30.43
N SER A 858 -23.22 -15.51 -30.24
CA SER A 858 -23.16 -16.88 -29.70
C SER A 858 -22.94 -16.94 -28.19
N ALA A 859 -22.15 -16.02 -27.63
CA ALA A 859 -21.87 -15.97 -26.20
C ALA A 859 -23.06 -15.39 -25.40
N GLU A 860 -23.44 -16.07 -24.32
CA GLU A 860 -24.49 -15.62 -23.41
C GLU A 860 -23.97 -14.73 -22.27
N PHE A 861 -22.67 -14.83 -21.97
CA PHE A 861 -21.94 -13.96 -21.06
C PHE A 861 -20.48 -13.78 -21.51
N PHE A 862 -19.86 -12.70 -21.05
CA PHE A 862 -18.41 -12.46 -21.12
C PHE A 862 -17.81 -12.43 -19.71
N SER A 863 -16.61 -12.97 -19.56
CA SER A 863 -15.73 -12.68 -18.43
C SER A 863 -14.41 -12.12 -18.94
N PHE A 864 -13.99 -10.93 -18.51
CA PHE A 864 -12.71 -10.38 -18.92
C PHE A 864 -11.56 -11.06 -18.18
N GLY A 865 -10.74 -11.82 -18.91
CA GLY A 865 -9.47 -12.39 -18.43
C GLY A 865 -8.39 -11.32 -18.51
N THR A 866 -8.37 -10.41 -17.54
CA THR A 866 -7.58 -9.19 -17.66
C THR A 866 -6.07 -9.39 -17.51
N ASN A 867 -5.61 -10.49 -16.90
CA ASN A 867 -4.18 -10.82 -16.83
C ASN A 867 -3.60 -11.00 -18.24
N ASP A 868 -4.19 -11.91 -19.02
CA ASP A 868 -3.77 -12.21 -20.40
C ASP A 868 -4.11 -11.08 -21.38
N LEU A 869 -5.18 -10.32 -21.11
CA LEU A 869 -5.45 -9.09 -21.86
C LEU A 869 -4.38 -8.02 -21.64
N THR A 870 -3.90 -7.82 -20.40
CA THR A 870 -2.77 -6.92 -20.12
C THR A 870 -1.49 -7.41 -20.81
N GLN A 871 -1.14 -8.70 -20.67
CA GLN A 871 0.01 -9.32 -21.35
C GLN A 871 0.02 -9.02 -22.86
N THR A 872 -1.11 -9.27 -23.53
CA THR A 872 -1.24 -9.14 -24.99
C THR A 872 -1.45 -7.70 -25.47
N THR A 873 -1.94 -6.80 -24.62
CA THR A 873 -2.07 -5.37 -24.94
C THR A 873 -0.72 -4.64 -24.82
N TYR A 874 0.05 -4.94 -23.78
CA TYR A 874 1.39 -4.37 -23.59
C TYR A 874 2.48 -5.07 -24.39
N GLY A 875 2.27 -6.32 -24.81
CA GLY A 875 3.31 -7.17 -25.40
C GLY A 875 4.34 -7.63 -24.36
N ILE A 876 3.91 -7.86 -23.11
CA ILE A 876 4.77 -8.19 -21.97
C ILE A 876 4.36 -9.56 -21.42
N SER A 877 5.33 -10.48 -21.32
CA SER A 877 5.18 -11.72 -20.57
C SER A 877 5.16 -11.43 -19.07
N ARG A 878 4.13 -11.96 -18.38
CA ARG A 878 3.86 -11.69 -16.96
C ARG A 878 4.89 -12.29 -16.00
N ASP A 879 5.57 -13.35 -16.43
CA ASP A 879 6.62 -14.02 -15.66
C ASP A 879 7.99 -13.33 -15.85
N ASP A 880 8.26 -12.77 -17.03
CA ASP A 880 9.50 -12.05 -17.34
C ASP A 880 9.49 -10.58 -16.87
N ALA A 881 8.30 -10.00 -16.68
CA ALA A 881 8.09 -8.57 -16.41
C ALA A 881 8.82 -8.05 -15.16
N ALA A 882 9.05 -8.91 -14.16
CA ALA A 882 9.76 -8.58 -12.93
C ALA A 882 11.18 -8.04 -13.17
N SER A 883 11.80 -8.38 -14.30
CA SER A 883 13.14 -7.93 -14.68
C SER A 883 13.24 -6.43 -14.98
N PHE A 884 12.14 -5.75 -15.33
CA PHE A 884 12.17 -4.33 -15.71
C PHE A 884 11.02 -3.47 -15.16
N LEU A 885 9.86 -4.03 -14.75
CA LEU A 885 8.71 -3.22 -14.31
C LEU A 885 9.04 -2.28 -13.14
N GLY A 886 9.82 -2.73 -12.16
CA GLY A 886 10.28 -1.86 -11.06
C GLY A 886 11.14 -0.68 -11.53
N THR A 887 11.86 -0.82 -12.66
CA THR A 887 12.59 0.30 -13.30
C THR A 887 11.65 1.24 -14.05
N TYR A 888 10.53 0.74 -14.59
CA TYR A 888 9.52 1.58 -15.23
C TYR A 888 8.75 2.43 -14.21
N VAL A 889 8.32 1.82 -13.10
CA VAL A 889 7.61 2.52 -12.02
C VAL A 889 8.51 3.55 -11.35
N SER A 890 9.73 3.18 -10.97
CA SER A 890 10.68 4.13 -10.34
C SER A 890 11.14 5.29 -11.25
N LYS A 891 10.96 5.17 -12.57
CA LYS A 891 11.18 6.26 -13.54
C LYS A 891 9.91 7.03 -13.92
N GLY A 892 8.75 6.65 -13.40
CA GLY A 892 7.46 7.25 -13.77
C GLY A 892 7.03 6.99 -15.22
N ILE A 893 7.53 5.91 -15.85
CA ILE A 893 7.11 5.48 -17.19
C ILE A 893 5.72 4.84 -17.11
N LEU A 894 5.49 4.06 -16.05
CA LEU A 894 4.18 3.58 -15.62
C LEU A 894 3.95 4.10 -14.19
N PRO A 895 2.74 4.54 -13.82
CA PRO A 895 2.47 4.97 -12.46
C PRO A 895 2.43 3.80 -11.46
N ILE A 896 2.08 2.60 -11.93
CA ILE A 896 1.81 1.39 -11.12
C ILE A 896 2.06 0.13 -11.97
N ASP A 897 2.18 -1.03 -11.33
CA ASP A 897 2.26 -2.32 -12.04
C ASP A 897 0.89 -2.66 -12.70
N PRO A 898 0.81 -2.79 -14.04
CA PRO A 898 -0.44 -3.01 -14.76
C PRO A 898 -1.03 -4.42 -14.60
N PHE A 899 -0.36 -5.31 -13.84
CA PHE A 899 -0.88 -6.61 -13.41
C PHE A 899 -1.42 -6.62 -11.97
N VAL A 900 -1.26 -5.51 -11.25
CA VAL A 900 -1.86 -5.32 -9.91
C VAL A 900 -3.06 -4.39 -9.99
N ALA A 901 -2.91 -3.27 -10.70
CA ALA A 901 -3.98 -2.33 -10.98
C ALA A 901 -4.27 -2.30 -12.49
N LEU A 902 -5.54 -2.30 -12.87
CA LEU A 902 -5.95 -2.25 -14.27
C LEU A 902 -5.52 -0.91 -14.90
N ASP A 903 -4.69 -0.97 -15.94
CA ASP A 903 -4.46 0.15 -16.86
C ASP A 903 -5.81 0.59 -17.48
N GLN A 904 -6.30 1.76 -17.09
CA GLN A 904 -7.62 2.26 -17.52
C GLN A 904 -7.59 2.96 -18.89
N GLU A 905 -6.40 3.31 -19.39
CA GLU A 905 -6.20 4.07 -20.62
C GLU A 905 -5.98 3.14 -21.82
N GLY A 906 -5.18 2.08 -21.68
CA GLY A 906 -4.98 1.04 -22.70
C GLY A 906 -5.93 -0.14 -22.53
N VAL A 907 -5.65 -1.02 -21.56
CA VAL A 907 -6.41 -2.27 -21.32
C VAL A 907 -7.89 -1.96 -21.03
N GLY A 908 -8.17 -0.96 -20.20
CA GLY A 908 -9.51 -0.50 -19.87
C GLY A 908 -10.30 0.01 -21.07
N GLU A 909 -9.65 0.60 -22.08
CA GLU A 909 -10.32 0.99 -23.32
C GLU A 909 -10.74 -0.24 -24.14
N LEU A 910 -9.92 -1.28 -24.20
CA LEU A 910 -10.32 -2.57 -24.80
C LEU A 910 -11.49 -3.20 -24.05
N VAL A 911 -11.52 -3.12 -22.71
CA VAL A 911 -12.65 -3.59 -21.90
C VAL A 911 -13.92 -2.79 -22.24
N LYS A 912 -13.86 -1.45 -22.25
CA LYS A 912 -15.00 -0.58 -22.66
C LYS A 912 -15.53 -0.94 -24.04
N ILE A 913 -14.62 -1.12 -25.02
CA ILE A 913 -14.96 -1.52 -26.39
C ILE A 913 -15.67 -2.88 -26.39
N GLY A 914 -15.15 -3.87 -25.66
CA GLY A 914 -15.74 -5.20 -25.55
C GLY A 914 -17.16 -5.17 -24.95
N VAL A 915 -17.36 -4.43 -23.85
CA VAL A 915 -18.68 -4.24 -23.22
C VAL A 915 -19.66 -3.58 -24.17
N ALA A 916 -19.27 -2.45 -24.78
CA ALA A 916 -20.14 -1.67 -25.66
C ALA A 916 -20.53 -2.45 -26.93
N ARG A 917 -19.57 -3.14 -27.56
CA ARG A 917 -19.82 -3.95 -28.76
C ARG A 917 -20.64 -5.20 -28.44
N GLY A 918 -20.32 -5.93 -27.37
CA GLY A 918 -21.08 -7.11 -26.95
C GLY A 918 -22.53 -6.79 -26.59
N ARG A 919 -22.76 -5.75 -25.77
CA ARG A 919 -24.12 -5.34 -25.39
C ARG A 919 -24.91 -4.68 -26.53
N LYS A 920 -24.25 -4.13 -27.56
CA LYS A 920 -24.93 -3.68 -28.79
C LYS A 920 -25.63 -4.84 -29.51
N THR A 921 -24.99 -6.02 -29.57
CA THR A 921 -25.56 -7.24 -30.16
C THR A 921 -26.56 -7.90 -29.22
N ARG A 922 -26.21 -8.05 -27.94
CA ARG A 922 -27.02 -8.72 -26.92
C ARG A 922 -27.24 -7.77 -25.74
N PRO A 923 -28.33 -6.97 -25.70
CA PRO A 923 -28.54 -5.93 -24.68
C PRO A 923 -28.56 -6.41 -23.21
N LYS A 924 -28.86 -7.69 -22.98
CA LYS A 924 -28.81 -8.35 -21.66
C LYS A 924 -27.59 -9.28 -21.50
N LEU A 925 -26.52 -9.05 -22.28
CA LEU A 925 -25.26 -9.77 -22.13
C LEU A 925 -24.71 -9.49 -20.74
N LYS A 926 -24.58 -10.56 -19.96
CA LYS A 926 -23.93 -10.55 -18.66
C LYS A 926 -22.42 -10.41 -18.87
N VAL A 927 -21.80 -9.48 -18.16
CA VAL A 927 -20.37 -9.18 -18.25
C VAL A 927 -19.76 -9.15 -16.86
N GLY A 928 -18.72 -9.94 -16.64
CA GLY A 928 -17.86 -9.82 -15.47
C GLY A 928 -16.39 -9.64 -15.82
N ILE A 929 -15.57 -9.57 -14.78
CA ILE A 929 -14.11 -9.60 -14.82
C ILE A 929 -13.62 -10.66 -13.83
N CYS A 930 -12.55 -11.36 -14.18
CA CYS A 930 -11.84 -12.29 -13.31
C CYS A 930 -10.33 -12.05 -13.37
N GLY A 931 -9.59 -12.62 -12.42
CA GLY A 931 -8.17 -12.32 -12.20
C GLY A 931 -7.93 -11.37 -11.03
N GLU A 932 -6.73 -10.83 -10.94
CA GLU A 932 -6.27 -10.04 -9.77
C GLU A 932 -6.98 -8.69 -9.66
N HIS A 933 -7.17 -8.01 -10.80
CA HIS A 933 -7.86 -6.73 -10.90
C HIS A 933 -9.32 -6.78 -10.41
N GLY A 934 -9.94 -7.97 -10.31
CA GLY A 934 -11.26 -8.13 -9.72
C GLY A 934 -11.32 -7.84 -8.21
N GLY A 935 -10.17 -7.80 -7.53
CA GLY A 935 -10.04 -7.45 -6.11
C GLY A 935 -9.33 -6.12 -5.83
N ASP A 936 -8.72 -5.48 -6.84
CA ASP A 936 -8.11 -4.15 -6.69
C ASP A 936 -9.20 -3.05 -6.61
N PRO A 937 -9.22 -2.19 -5.58
CA PRO A 937 -10.33 -1.26 -5.37
C PRO A 937 -10.51 -0.22 -6.49
N ALA A 938 -9.43 0.26 -7.12
CA ALA A 938 -9.51 1.17 -8.25
C ALA A 938 -10.08 0.49 -9.51
N SER A 939 -9.63 -0.74 -9.78
CA SER A 939 -10.12 -1.59 -10.86
C SER A 939 -11.59 -1.98 -10.69
N VAL A 940 -12.03 -2.29 -9.46
CA VAL A 940 -13.45 -2.52 -9.12
C VAL A 940 -14.29 -1.26 -9.37
N ALA A 941 -13.78 -0.08 -9.00
CA ALA A 941 -14.45 1.20 -9.26
C ALA A 941 -14.55 1.50 -10.77
N PHE A 942 -13.50 1.20 -11.55
CA PHE A 942 -13.55 1.26 -13.02
C PHE A 942 -14.64 0.33 -13.58
N CYS A 943 -14.67 -0.93 -13.14
CA CYS A 943 -15.67 -1.92 -13.58
C CYS A 943 -17.11 -1.47 -13.27
N HIS A 944 -17.34 -0.86 -12.11
CA HIS A 944 -18.62 -0.22 -11.78
C HIS A 944 -18.99 0.88 -12.78
N ASN A 945 -18.05 1.78 -13.08
CA ASN A 945 -18.30 2.97 -13.92
C ASN A 945 -18.61 2.61 -15.38
N ILE A 946 -18.00 1.55 -15.92
CA ILE A 946 -18.31 1.03 -17.26
C ILE A 946 -19.51 0.05 -17.28
N GLY A 947 -20.09 -0.23 -16.10
CA GLY A 947 -21.33 -0.97 -15.94
C GLY A 947 -21.20 -2.49 -16.08
N LEU A 948 -20.10 -3.11 -15.65
CA LEU A 948 -20.04 -4.58 -15.49
C LEU A 948 -21.12 -5.06 -14.52
N ASP A 949 -21.57 -6.31 -14.69
CA ASP A 949 -22.57 -6.92 -13.83
C ASP A 949 -21.95 -7.49 -12.54
N TYR A 950 -20.69 -7.95 -12.59
CA TYR A 950 -19.94 -8.44 -11.42
C TYR A 950 -18.42 -8.31 -11.56
N VAL A 951 -17.72 -8.40 -10.42
CA VAL A 951 -16.27 -8.65 -10.33
C VAL A 951 -16.03 -10.01 -9.68
N SER A 952 -14.87 -10.63 -9.94
CA SER A 952 -14.50 -11.94 -9.40
C SER A 952 -13.03 -11.95 -8.95
N CYS A 953 -12.80 -12.23 -7.66
CA CYS A 953 -11.50 -12.10 -6.98
C CYS A 953 -11.19 -13.32 -6.10
N SER A 954 -10.00 -13.46 -5.51
CA SER A 954 -9.71 -14.54 -4.56
C SER A 954 -10.62 -14.48 -3.31
N PRO A 955 -10.86 -15.59 -2.57
CA PRO A 955 -11.79 -15.64 -1.44
C PRO A 955 -11.59 -14.51 -0.41
N TYR A 956 -10.34 -14.25 -0.04
CA TYR A 956 -9.97 -13.23 0.94
C TYR A 956 -10.15 -11.79 0.41
N ARG A 957 -10.14 -11.57 -0.91
CA ARG A 957 -10.40 -10.24 -1.50
C ARG A 957 -11.89 -9.90 -1.66
N VAL A 958 -12.80 -10.84 -1.38
CA VAL A 958 -14.25 -10.62 -1.49
C VAL A 958 -14.76 -9.45 -0.63
N PRO A 959 -14.36 -9.26 0.65
CA PRO A 959 -14.78 -8.09 1.43
C PRO A 959 -14.28 -6.76 0.86
N ILE A 960 -13.07 -6.76 0.29
CA ILE A 960 -12.43 -5.59 -0.32
C ILE A 960 -13.19 -5.18 -1.58
N ALA A 961 -13.46 -6.14 -2.47
CA ALA A 961 -14.27 -5.94 -3.65
C ALA A 961 -15.70 -5.46 -3.31
N ARG A 962 -16.33 -6.02 -2.26
CA ARG A 962 -17.66 -5.57 -1.77
C ARG A 962 -17.64 -4.12 -1.29
N LEU A 963 -16.64 -3.74 -0.49
CA LEU A 963 -16.51 -2.36 0.00
C LEU A 963 -16.18 -1.38 -1.13
N ALA A 964 -15.23 -1.72 -2.01
CA ALA A 964 -14.87 -0.91 -3.17
C ALA A 964 -16.06 -0.70 -4.13
N ALA A 965 -16.83 -1.75 -4.41
CA ALA A 965 -18.05 -1.67 -5.23
C ALA A 965 -19.13 -0.78 -4.60
N ALA A 966 -19.25 -0.75 -3.27
CA ALA A 966 -20.16 0.14 -2.55
C ALA A 966 -19.69 1.60 -2.58
N GLN A 967 -18.38 1.83 -2.41
CA GLN A 967 -17.78 3.16 -2.48
C GLN A 967 -17.86 3.76 -3.89
N ALA A 968 -17.63 2.95 -4.93
CA ALA A 968 -17.84 3.34 -6.33
C ALA A 968 -19.30 3.72 -6.60
N ALA A 969 -20.26 2.93 -6.08
CA ALA A 969 -21.68 3.23 -6.19
C ALA A 969 -22.12 4.52 -5.47
N LEU A 970 -21.33 4.99 -4.49
CA LEU A 970 -21.49 6.28 -3.81
C LEU A 970 -20.72 7.43 -4.48
N GLY A 971 -19.97 7.17 -5.54
CA GLY A 971 -19.18 8.18 -6.27
C GLY A 971 -17.85 8.53 -5.61
N LYS A 972 -17.25 7.64 -4.80
CA LYS A 972 -15.87 7.79 -4.33
C LYS A 972 -14.91 7.52 -5.49
N ALA A 973 -13.86 8.34 -5.62
CA ALA A 973 -12.64 7.89 -6.27
C ALA A 973 -11.92 6.94 -5.29
N VAL A 974 -11.74 5.69 -5.68
CA VAL A 974 -11.08 4.66 -4.86
C VAL A 974 -9.67 4.47 -5.39
N ALA A 975 -8.66 4.56 -4.52
CA ALA A 975 -7.26 4.32 -4.87
C ALA A 975 -6.98 2.82 -5.08
N SER A 976 -5.85 2.50 -5.73
CA SER A 976 -5.39 1.11 -5.84
C SER A 976 -4.79 0.62 -4.50
N GLN A 977 -4.58 -0.68 -4.38
CA GLN A 977 -3.82 -1.28 -3.28
C GLN A 977 -2.29 -1.15 -3.41
N ALA A 978 -1.76 -0.86 -4.61
CA ALA A 978 -0.32 -0.84 -4.90
C ALA A 978 0.23 0.56 -5.16
#